data_AF-A0A6G0AIE7-F1
#
_entry.id   AF-A0A6G0AIE7-F1
#
_cell.length_a   1.000
_cell.length_b   1.000
_cell.length_c   1.000
_cell.angle_alpha   90.00
_cell.angle_beta   90.00
_cell.angle_gamma   90.00
#
_symmetry.space_group_name_H-M   'P 1'
#
loop_
_entity.id
_entity.type
_entity.pdbx_description
1 polymer ?
#
loop_
_entity_poly.entity_id
_entity_poly.type
_entity_poly.pdbx_seq_one_letter_code
_entity_poly.pdbx_strand_id
1 'polypeptide(L)'
;MKSLLPLLIIFSSSLIYSQGWNATLNLNPFPSPYISDWETNPAAIGSMTIFNNSGRNNTVSIKSVVTHQSQGNIFTCVTNPLVISEAPVTVLDNTTLFDLDEATFPNSVLKTQVRRTGRLPEGKYTACMTIEDMNGLILAANVCGDFTIIYPEPPHLIYPANQDSLPGEINYPTLQWTPVIVPPAYIINYSLKIVELLQGQTPAQALSANYPHYLNNQISLNTFTYPIDALPLDFNKTYVWQVQALDQFGFPPAQNEGKSEIFTFVKKMPSIVIITNTLDFPLLTEPENNSDLNTKTPVFKWSYTPKQGEVIKYLVKVCEILQGQSPETAMNNYPIFIPVVNPPSNTTTPVTPINFLNGKEYAWQVKVIDANTNNELKSSAVWKFKYISGISQIIGGYVQGGTFVLPAWCKVSGQLNYKYADLQDNEKWALPNTNIKLVIKYILKYTSHTGTQYEDEAPQGTLILKDGNIPGNPTDNDKLLATATTDQNGNFQFNYICPDSMILVKANHTLSNCTSGENCYTYIGDVYRVARIIVDHPYYTSPDEDIIIQPWETKNIGSLTSYIRSYQLEATIKPSKEEKFSEQYSHLPLEQMDVYLLRKFRAYYLPDNEGLPEQSPGETMFGYEVVAKGITNQNGKIIFKRLIVNISPSDRYYIYAKSTENAPHNYKTMLEKFTFSYGYGADINLYTEKKAGLVEFVEKIEKGGIVLSAIDNATYNSQYVYPTVNKNFYATPLLPLVKGRVVRSDQTGAGLTNVKVNLMKLKFIGNLPLPIIERTYTTNATGDFKFAFLPVEYSPTSPYPINGPVRSLFLTANGFKSKIWQIQGQAQNGALQMGEKKQMGDLPLDPGAIVFGKISDEYGNGITAKIKIGDSPEKTVKPAGYFYNIKTKQFVITPGSFEFPVAKLNHQPLIITPVDNPASYIIDTSYVTITKDKQDLGTLKVYHKLHRMVFVIKESQPWIPTPENPYPKVYQWPPIQNAKIKIQLLGSYLEKTTNSSGIAKFEFASDATNFKVIVEAPNGKYYVKKVGTMINKPSKYDEYYTIALDKATYISGSVYVAGSQPVKDADVWIDFGNPDLNISTKTDEIGEYILPNVPIGEGVIVYGSKHSDEETIIGDSANVYTTDAGKSGVDLFLTVYNGMDITKLLGFPVNLTGLTEEPNGGVKIKGTIKKFKKNNLFEVFDSTTAILNFTDIPIQPGTNKNPKGIPYAELSNPPLIFDEASMELKVYKKYGSKLGDVSSGVRMYEAGTGSGVLKGKVFVNASSFNTQGS
;
A
#
# COMPACT_ATOMS: atom_id res chain seq x y z
N MET A 1 95.11 17.96 -21.59
CA MET A 1 95.86 16.90 -20.89
C MET A 1 94.96 16.28 -19.83
N LYS A 2 94.87 14.95 -19.83
CA LYS A 2 94.20 14.11 -18.83
C LYS A 2 95.18 13.84 -17.68
N SER A 3 94.74 13.87 -16.41
CA SER A 3 95.36 13.11 -15.32
C SER A 3 94.42 13.01 -14.11
N LEU A 4 94.34 11.81 -13.55
CA LEU A 4 93.54 11.37 -12.41
C LEU A 4 94.07 11.87 -11.06
N LEU A 5 93.16 12.02 -10.07
CA LEU A 5 93.27 11.42 -8.72
C LEU A 5 91.86 11.33 -8.06
N PRO A 6 91.56 10.30 -7.25
CA PRO A 6 90.20 9.90 -6.89
C PRO A 6 89.72 10.43 -5.51
N LEU A 7 88.41 10.59 -5.35
CA LEU A 7 87.74 10.82 -4.06
C LEU A 7 86.87 9.58 -3.73
N LEU A 8 87.26 8.86 -2.68
CA LEU A 8 86.58 7.69 -2.15
C LEU A 8 85.34 8.16 -1.35
N ILE A 9 84.13 7.96 -1.89
CA ILE A 9 82.87 8.22 -1.18
C ILE A 9 82.33 6.90 -0.64
N ILE A 10 82.17 6.86 0.69
CA ILE A 10 81.56 5.78 1.46
C ILE A 10 80.07 5.74 1.09
N PHE A 11 79.64 4.72 0.35
CA PHE A 11 78.22 4.41 0.16
C PHE A 11 77.79 3.35 1.17
N SER A 12 77.07 3.79 2.20
CA SER A 12 76.23 2.93 3.03
C SER A 12 75.12 2.32 2.15
N SER A 13 75.22 1.02 1.88
CA SER A 13 74.16 0.24 1.23
C SER A 13 72.97 0.09 2.17
N SER A 14 71.93 0.89 1.96
CA SER A 14 70.59 0.58 2.44
C SER A 14 70.00 -0.51 1.52
N LEU A 15 69.79 -1.69 2.09
CA LEU A 15 69.03 -2.77 1.47
C LEU A 15 67.59 -2.27 1.26
N ILE A 16 67.17 -2.14 0.00
CA ILE A 16 65.75 -1.98 -0.34
C ILE A 16 65.16 -3.38 -0.46
N TYR A 17 64.43 -3.81 0.57
CA TYR A 17 63.61 -5.03 0.53
C TYR A 17 62.43 -4.82 -0.43
N SER A 18 62.30 -5.71 -1.41
CA SER A 18 61.11 -5.84 -2.27
C SER A 18 59.95 -6.39 -1.44
N GLN A 19 58.86 -5.62 -1.28
CA GLN A 19 57.70 -6.00 -0.45
C GLN A 19 56.92 -7.16 -1.08
N GLY A 20 57.11 -8.37 -0.55
CA GLY A 20 56.39 -9.61 -0.94
C GLY A 20 54.96 -9.70 -0.39
N TRP A 21 54.34 -8.57 -0.10
CA TRP A 21 53.01 -8.46 0.52
C TRP A 21 52.16 -7.48 -0.27
N ASN A 22 50.91 -7.83 -0.51
CA ASN A 22 49.90 -6.92 -1.05
C ASN A 22 48.56 -7.21 -0.38
N ALA A 23 47.59 -6.30 -0.49
CA ALA A 23 46.23 -6.59 -0.08
C ALA A 23 45.22 -5.79 -0.90
N THR A 24 44.01 -6.32 -0.99
CA THR A 24 42.84 -5.63 -1.55
C THR A 24 41.75 -5.52 -0.49
N LEU A 25 41.02 -4.42 -0.48
CA LEU A 25 39.91 -4.18 0.44
C LEU A 25 38.61 -4.12 -0.36
N ASN A 26 37.69 -5.03 -0.07
CA ASN A 26 36.34 -5.04 -0.66
C ASN A 26 35.36 -4.59 0.41
N LEU A 27 34.86 -3.36 0.29
CA LEU A 27 33.88 -2.81 1.20
C LEU A 27 32.48 -2.83 0.59
N ASN A 28 31.49 -3.10 1.44
CA ASN A 28 30.09 -2.78 1.18
C ASN A 28 29.98 -1.25 1.00
N PRO A 29 29.47 -0.76 -0.15
CA PRO A 29 29.36 0.68 -0.39
C PRO A 29 28.38 1.39 0.54
N PHE A 30 27.48 0.66 1.22
CA PHE A 30 26.52 1.17 2.21
C PHE A 30 26.45 0.23 3.43
N PRO A 31 27.51 0.21 4.27
CA PRO A 31 27.60 -0.70 5.40
C PRO A 31 26.77 -0.22 6.59
N SER A 32 26.55 -1.09 7.58
CA SER A 32 25.81 -0.73 8.80
C SER A 32 26.44 0.50 9.47
N PRO A 33 25.68 1.48 9.98
CA PRO A 33 26.22 2.57 10.79
C PRO A 33 26.70 2.11 12.16
N TYR A 34 26.29 0.92 12.62
CA TYR A 34 26.60 0.42 13.96
C TYR A 34 27.93 -0.29 13.98
N ILE A 35 28.77 0.13 14.91
CA ILE A 35 30.09 -0.44 15.15
C ILE A 35 30.00 -1.89 15.62
N SER A 36 29.01 -2.21 16.46
CA SER A 36 28.80 -3.59 16.94
C SER A 36 28.59 -4.59 15.81
N ASP A 37 27.96 -4.16 14.72
CA ASP A 37 27.76 -5.03 13.56
C ASP A 37 29.09 -5.27 12.84
N TRP A 38 30.00 -4.29 12.84
CA TRP A 38 31.32 -4.43 12.26
C TRP A 38 32.22 -5.37 13.07
N GLU A 39 31.96 -5.50 14.37
CA GLU A 39 32.70 -6.39 15.26
C GLU A 39 32.12 -7.81 15.30
N THR A 40 30.82 -7.97 15.03
CA THR A 40 30.12 -9.26 15.23
C THR A 40 29.66 -9.94 13.94
N ASN A 41 29.45 -9.18 12.86
CA ASN A 41 28.94 -9.70 11.60
C ASN A 41 30.01 -9.59 10.49
N PRO A 42 30.60 -10.72 10.03
CA PRO A 42 31.61 -10.79 8.97
C PRO A 42 31.22 -10.22 7.59
N ALA A 43 29.95 -9.83 7.40
CA ALA A 43 29.46 -9.22 6.16
C ALA A 43 29.08 -7.74 6.30
N ALA A 44 29.19 -7.14 7.51
CA ALA A 44 28.62 -5.83 7.81
C ALA A 44 29.28 -4.68 7.04
N ILE A 45 30.60 -4.73 6.88
CA ILE A 45 31.36 -3.73 6.12
C ILE A 45 32.17 -4.34 4.98
N GLY A 46 32.63 -5.59 5.08
CA GLY A 46 33.33 -6.26 3.99
C GLY A 46 34.56 -7.03 4.44
N SER A 47 35.48 -7.30 3.51
CA SER A 47 36.63 -8.17 3.75
C SER A 47 37.91 -7.60 3.13
N MET A 48 39.04 -7.88 3.77
CA MET A 48 40.37 -7.61 3.25
C MET A 48 41.00 -8.93 2.78
N THR A 49 41.46 -8.96 1.54
CA THR A 49 42.22 -10.08 1.00
C THR A 49 43.70 -9.73 1.06
N ILE A 50 44.46 -10.42 1.90
CA ILE A 50 45.90 -10.28 2.04
C ILE A 50 46.60 -11.32 1.17
N PHE A 51 47.56 -10.87 0.38
CA PHE A 51 48.43 -11.70 -0.44
C PHE A 51 49.81 -11.78 0.22
N ASN A 52 50.08 -12.87 0.94
CA ASN A 52 51.35 -13.13 1.61
C ASN A 52 52.24 -14.01 0.73
N ASN A 53 53.08 -13.38 -0.10
CA ASN A 53 54.01 -14.10 -0.99
C ASN A 53 55.39 -14.32 -0.33
N SER A 54 55.49 -14.20 0.99
CA SER A 54 56.77 -14.41 1.69
C SER A 54 57.09 -15.89 1.97
N GLY A 55 56.13 -16.79 1.76
CA GLY A 55 56.29 -18.24 1.95
C GLY A 55 56.58 -18.65 3.39
N ARG A 56 56.17 -17.82 4.37
CA ARG A 56 56.31 -18.08 5.81
C ARG A 56 55.08 -17.55 6.55
N ASN A 57 54.79 -18.13 7.72
CA ASN A 57 53.85 -17.54 8.67
C ASN A 57 54.45 -16.24 9.20
N ASN A 58 53.73 -15.13 9.04
CA ASN A 58 54.14 -13.85 9.62
C ASN A 58 53.10 -13.40 10.63
N THR A 59 53.60 -12.98 11.79
CA THR A 59 52.77 -12.25 12.74
C THR A 59 52.79 -10.79 12.34
N VAL A 60 51.62 -10.24 12.05
CA VAL A 60 51.44 -8.85 11.59
C VAL A 60 50.40 -8.16 12.44
N SER A 61 50.48 -6.83 12.50
CA SER A 61 49.41 -5.98 13.00
C SER A 61 48.85 -5.15 11.86
N ILE A 62 47.53 -4.99 11.80
CA ILE A 62 46.86 -4.19 10.78
C ILE A 62 46.40 -2.90 11.44
N LYS A 63 46.93 -1.79 10.97
CA LYS A 63 46.50 -0.45 11.33
C LYS A 63 45.43 0.04 10.38
N SER A 64 44.24 0.23 10.89
CA SER A 64 43.05 0.65 10.16
C SER A 64 42.76 2.11 10.47
N VAL A 65 42.63 2.96 9.44
CA VAL A 65 42.28 4.39 9.56
C VAL A 65 40.98 4.65 8.82
N VAL A 66 39.95 5.10 9.53
CA VAL A 66 38.66 5.47 8.95
C VAL A 66 38.55 6.99 8.91
N THR A 67 38.42 7.54 7.71
CA THR A 67 38.38 8.98 7.45
C THR A 67 37.03 9.37 6.89
N HIS A 68 36.40 10.40 7.46
CA HIS A 68 35.20 11.02 6.91
C HIS A 68 35.56 12.19 6.01
N GLN A 69 34.91 12.32 4.86
CA GLN A 69 35.26 13.30 3.82
C GLN A 69 35.34 14.75 4.32
N SER A 70 34.48 15.16 5.26
CA SER A 70 34.46 16.54 5.80
C SER A 70 35.00 16.69 7.22
N GLN A 71 35.16 15.59 7.96
CA GLN A 71 35.56 15.62 9.38
C GLN A 71 36.98 15.08 9.61
N GLY A 72 37.63 14.54 8.56
CA GLY A 72 38.96 13.97 8.65
C GLY A 72 38.97 12.62 9.36
N ASN A 73 40.09 12.27 9.99
CA ASN A 73 40.26 10.97 10.67
C ASN A 73 39.27 10.83 11.84
N ILE A 74 38.40 9.82 11.75
CA ILE A 74 37.38 9.52 12.76
C ILE A 74 37.97 8.63 13.84
N PHE A 75 38.57 7.51 13.46
CA PHE A 75 39.28 6.64 14.37
C PHE A 75 40.38 5.87 13.67
N THR A 76 41.35 5.46 14.48
CA THR A 76 42.42 4.56 14.08
C THR A 76 42.44 3.39 15.06
N CYS A 77 42.39 2.16 14.56
CA CYS A 77 42.57 0.96 15.37
C CYS A 77 43.75 0.16 14.85
N VAL A 78 44.29 -0.67 15.73
CA VAL A 78 45.34 -1.62 15.40
C VAL A 78 44.84 -2.97 15.89
N THR A 79 44.89 -3.98 15.03
CA THR A 79 44.50 -5.33 15.42
C THR A 79 45.49 -5.89 16.44
N ASN A 80 45.02 -6.79 17.30
CA ASN A 80 45.92 -7.70 18.01
C ASN A 80 46.84 -8.44 17.00
N PRO A 81 48.04 -8.91 17.40
CA PRO A 81 48.94 -9.62 16.50
C PRO A 81 48.24 -10.81 15.82
N LEU A 82 48.11 -10.74 14.50
CA LEU A 82 47.47 -11.76 13.67
C LEU A 82 48.54 -12.61 13.00
N VAL A 83 48.43 -13.93 13.14
CA VAL A 83 49.30 -14.86 12.39
C VAL A 83 48.67 -15.05 11.01
N ILE A 84 49.27 -14.41 10.01
CA ILE A 84 48.93 -14.68 8.61
C ILE A 84 49.76 -15.88 8.18
N SER A 85 49.04 -16.95 7.82
CA SER A 85 49.68 -18.18 7.37
C SER A 85 50.52 -17.96 6.12
N GLU A 86 51.41 -18.89 5.82
CA GLU A 86 52.17 -18.96 4.58
C GLU A 86 51.32 -19.15 3.32
N ALA A 87 49.99 -19.31 3.47
CA ALA A 87 49.08 -19.35 2.34
C ALA A 87 49.15 -18.05 1.52
N PRO A 88 49.23 -18.15 0.18
CA PRO A 88 49.42 -16.99 -0.70
C PRO A 88 48.27 -16.01 -0.67
N VAL A 89 47.08 -16.44 -0.19
CA VAL A 89 45.90 -15.60 -0.01
C VAL A 89 45.26 -15.91 1.33
N THR A 90 45.09 -14.89 2.17
CA THR A 90 44.31 -14.94 3.41
C THR A 90 43.20 -13.91 3.30
N VAL A 91 41.94 -14.34 3.50
CA VAL A 91 40.81 -13.41 3.56
C VAL A 91 40.48 -13.16 5.02
N LEU A 92 40.55 -11.90 5.42
CA LEU A 92 40.15 -11.41 6.73
C LEU A 92 38.81 -10.69 6.58
N ASP A 93 37.81 -11.10 7.34
CA ASP A 93 36.56 -10.36 7.43
C ASP A 93 36.71 -9.17 8.40
N ASN A 94 35.74 -8.27 8.35
CA ASN A 94 35.76 -7.06 9.14
C ASN A 94 35.85 -7.23 10.66
N THR A 95 35.37 -8.35 11.21
CA THR A 95 35.43 -8.61 12.66
C THR A 95 36.87 -8.77 13.15
N THR A 96 37.79 -9.07 12.24
CA THR A 96 39.24 -9.16 12.52
C THR A 96 40.01 -7.87 12.20
N LEU A 97 39.41 -6.92 11.46
CA LEU A 97 40.07 -5.71 10.95
C LEU A 97 39.81 -4.47 11.80
N PHE A 98 38.74 -4.50 12.60
CA PHE A 98 38.32 -3.40 13.44
C PHE A 98 38.17 -3.87 14.88
N ASP A 99 39.06 -3.41 15.75
CA ASP A 99 38.96 -3.55 17.20
C ASP A 99 38.78 -2.14 17.79
N LEU A 100 37.56 -1.80 18.21
CA LEU A 100 37.24 -0.46 18.68
C LEU A 100 37.45 -0.24 20.18
N ASP A 101 37.69 -1.30 20.94
CA ASP A 101 38.10 -1.20 22.34
C ASP A 101 39.51 -0.58 22.46
N GLU A 102 40.39 -0.86 21.48
CA GLU A 102 41.73 -0.26 21.37
C GLU A 102 41.81 0.94 20.39
N ALA A 103 40.68 1.40 19.84
CA ALA A 103 40.68 2.49 18.87
C ALA A 103 41.04 3.87 19.47
N THR A 104 41.94 4.57 18.79
CA THR A 104 42.28 5.97 19.05
C THR A 104 41.42 6.90 18.20
N PHE A 105 40.69 7.79 18.88
CA PHE A 105 39.88 8.83 18.23
C PHE A 105 40.59 10.18 18.33
N PRO A 106 40.96 10.82 17.21
CA PRO A 106 41.61 12.13 17.22
C PRO A 106 40.73 13.26 17.79
N ASN A 107 39.42 13.13 17.65
CA ASN A 107 38.43 14.12 18.11
C ASN A 107 37.64 13.57 19.32
N SER A 108 37.81 14.21 20.48
CA SER A 108 37.18 13.80 21.75
C SER A 108 35.65 13.93 21.75
N VAL A 109 35.10 14.87 20.98
CA VAL A 109 33.64 15.04 20.84
C VAL A 109 33.05 13.91 19.99
N LEU A 110 33.68 13.59 18.86
CA LEU A 110 33.28 12.45 18.02
C LEU A 110 33.46 11.13 18.77
N LYS A 111 34.55 10.95 19.53
CA LYS A 111 34.75 9.79 20.42
C LYS A 111 33.57 9.62 21.38
N THR A 112 33.15 10.70 22.02
CA THR A 112 32.04 10.67 22.98
C THR A 112 30.70 10.39 22.30
N GLN A 113 30.48 10.94 21.09
CA GLN A 113 29.28 10.67 20.31
C GLN A 113 29.21 9.22 19.87
N VAL A 114 30.24 8.69 19.21
CA VAL A 114 30.33 7.32 18.72
C VAL A 114 30.22 6.32 19.88
N ARG A 115 30.91 6.54 21.01
CA ARG A 115 30.79 5.66 22.19
C ARG A 115 29.42 5.71 22.86
N ARG A 116 28.72 6.84 22.80
CA ARG A 116 27.38 7.00 23.40
C ARG A 116 26.28 6.41 22.51
N THR A 117 26.43 6.50 21.19
CA THR A 117 25.39 6.06 20.22
C THR A 117 25.67 4.68 19.64
N GLY A 118 26.91 4.18 19.72
CA GLY A 118 27.38 2.97 19.04
C GLY A 118 27.43 3.11 17.51
N ARG A 119 27.29 4.33 16.98
CA ARG A 119 27.09 4.59 15.55
C ARG A 119 28.10 5.58 15.00
N LEU A 120 28.50 5.37 13.76
CA LEU A 120 29.22 6.35 12.97
C LEU A 120 28.27 7.42 12.41
N PRO A 121 28.69 8.70 12.31
CA PRO A 121 27.92 9.76 11.66
C PRO A 121 27.54 9.42 10.21
N GLU A 122 26.47 10.00 9.69
CA GLU A 122 26.16 9.89 8.26
C GLU A 122 27.19 10.62 7.38
N GLY A 123 27.48 10.07 6.21
CA GLY A 123 28.33 10.70 5.21
C GLY A 123 29.24 9.73 4.47
N LYS A 124 30.20 10.29 3.73
CA LYS A 124 31.15 9.53 2.90
C LYS A 124 32.43 9.27 3.66
N TYR A 125 32.86 8.03 3.64
CA TYR A 125 34.01 7.53 4.38
C TYR A 125 34.98 6.83 3.44
N THR A 126 36.25 6.86 3.84
CA THR A 126 37.31 6.04 3.27
C THR A 126 37.97 5.29 4.42
N ALA A 127 38.01 3.96 4.35
CA ALA A 127 38.82 3.15 5.24
C ALA A 127 40.12 2.78 4.53
N CYS A 128 41.26 3.01 5.18
CA CYS A 128 42.58 2.66 4.67
C CYS A 128 43.31 1.77 5.67
N MET A 129 43.85 0.67 5.18
CA MET A 129 44.60 -0.30 5.99
C MET A 129 46.10 -0.25 5.67
N THR A 130 46.90 -0.39 6.73
CA THR A 130 48.35 -0.58 6.66
C THR A 130 48.72 -1.84 7.44
N ILE A 131 49.37 -2.79 6.79
CA ILE A 131 49.86 -4.04 7.39
C ILE A 131 51.32 -3.83 7.78
N GLU A 132 51.64 -4.08 9.05
CA GLU A 132 52.97 -3.93 9.62
C GLU A 132 53.41 -5.24 10.28
N ASP A 133 54.70 -5.58 10.19
CA ASP A 133 55.26 -6.67 10.99
C ASP A 133 55.45 -6.24 12.46
N MET A 134 55.81 -7.20 13.33
CA MET A 134 56.02 -6.92 14.76
C MET A 134 57.23 -6.00 15.06
N ASN A 135 58.07 -5.69 14.07
CA ASN A 135 59.19 -4.75 14.19
C ASN A 135 58.84 -3.34 13.66
N GLY A 136 57.60 -3.13 13.19
CA GLY A 136 57.12 -1.88 12.60
C GLY A 136 57.48 -1.68 11.13
N LEU A 137 57.92 -2.73 10.43
CA LEU A 137 58.14 -2.69 8.99
C LEU A 137 56.78 -2.75 8.26
N ILE A 138 56.50 -1.75 7.43
CA ILE A 138 55.30 -1.71 6.59
C ILE A 138 55.42 -2.76 5.48
N LEU A 139 54.53 -3.76 5.52
CA LEU A 139 54.44 -4.84 4.55
C LEU A 139 53.50 -4.49 3.39
N ALA A 140 52.39 -3.80 3.67
CA ALA A 140 51.49 -3.22 2.66
C ALA A 140 50.84 -1.95 3.25
N ALA A 141 50.71 -0.89 2.46
CA ALA A 141 50.12 0.38 2.92
C ALA A 141 49.09 0.92 1.94
N ASN A 142 48.24 1.84 2.42
CA ASN A 142 47.24 2.55 1.63
C ASN A 142 46.24 1.63 0.92
N VAL A 143 45.88 0.51 1.56
CA VAL A 143 44.86 -0.40 1.04
C VAL A 143 43.50 0.20 1.40
N CYS A 144 42.97 1.03 0.50
CA CYS A 144 41.82 1.88 0.77
C CYS A 144 40.54 1.44 0.04
N GLY A 145 39.40 1.73 0.64
CA GLY A 145 38.08 1.56 0.04
C GLY A 145 37.11 2.64 0.53
N ASP A 146 36.20 3.07 -0.35
CA ASP A 146 35.18 4.07 -0.04
C ASP A 146 33.84 3.41 0.29
N PHE A 147 33.13 4.00 1.24
CA PHE A 147 31.76 3.63 1.58
C PHE A 147 30.98 4.84 2.07
N THR A 148 29.65 4.73 2.10
CA THR A 148 28.76 5.78 2.58
C THR A 148 27.91 5.25 3.70
N ILE A 149 28.01 5.87 4.88
CA ILE A 149 27.07 5.63 5.97
C ILE A 149 25.81 6.43 5.70
N ILE A 150 24.70 5.71 5.53
CA ILE A 150 23.36 6.27 5.51
C ILE A 150 22.61 5.72 6.71
N TYR A 151 21.86 6.57 7.40
CA TYR A 151 21.03 6.17 8.53
C TYR A 151 19.67 6.88 8.46
N PRO A 152 18.91 6.64 7.38
CA PRO A 152 17.68 7.35 7.11
C PRO A 152 16.65 7.08 8.21
N GLU A 153 15.76 8.07 8.40
CA GLU A 153 14.61 7.92 9.29
C GLU A 153 13.70 6.77 8.80
N PRO A 154 13.11 5.98 9.73
CA PRO A 154 12.19 4.91 9.37
C PRO A 154 10.93 5.48 8.73
N PRO A 155 10.17 4.66 7.99
CA PRO A 155 8.89 5.08 7.47
C PRO A 155 7.95 5.43 8.63
N HIS A 156 7.29 6.58 8.56
CA HIS A 156 6.25 7.00 9.48
C HIS A 156 4.88 6.72 8.87
N LEU A 157 4.00 6.12 9.64
CA LEU A 157 2.66 5.78 9.21
C LEU A 157 1.82 7.06 9.14
N ILE A 158 1.16 7.26 8.01
CA ILE A 158 0.37 8.46 7.73
C ILE A 158 -1.11 8.14 7.88
N TYR A 159 -1.57 7.07 7.24
CA TYR A 159 -2.99 6.71 7.20
C TYR A 159 -3.16 5.19 7.02
N PRO A 160 -4.13 4.51 7.67
CA PRO A 160 -4.98 5.01 8.77
C PRO A 160 -4.13 5.53 9.95
N ALA A 161 -4.57 6.59 10.64
CA ALA A 161 -3.82 7.11 11.78
C ALA A 161 -3.79 6.10 12.96
N ASN A 162 -2.95 6.31 13.98
CA ASN A 162 -2.98 5.41 15.13
C ASN A 162 -4.32 5.49 15.86
N GLN A 163 -4.89 4.33 16.18
CA GLN A 163 -6.21 4.16 16.78
C GLN A 163 -7.35 4.71 15.91
N ASP A 164 -7.10 4.86 14.61
CA ASP A 164 -8.09 5.39 13.68
C ASP A 164 -9.30 4.45 13.60
N SER A 165 -10.46 5.03 13.39
CA SER A 165 -11.72 4.33 13.33
C SER A 165 -12.27 4.44 11.93
N LEU A 166 -11.87 3.47 11.09
CA LEU A 166 -12.29 3.45 9.70
C LEU A 166 -13.82 3.28 9.62
N PRO A 167 -14.52 4.13 8.85
CA PRO A 167 -15.94 3.98 8.59
C PRO A 167 -16.26 2.60 8.01
N GLY A 168 -17.40 2.03 8.38
CA GLY A 168 -17.80 0.69 7.95
C GLY A 168 -17.97 0.55 6.43
N GLU A 169 -18.12 1.65 5.70
CA GLU A 169 -18.18 1.66 4.24
C GLU A 169 -16.81 1.44 3.57
N ILE A 170 -15.69 1.67 4.29
CA ILE A 170 -14.34 1.50 3.76
C ILE A 170 -13.90 0.04 3.91
N ASN A 171 -14.13 -0.76 2.86
CA ASN A 171 -13.74 -2.18 2.83
C ASN A 171 -12.29 -2.44 2.43
N TYR A 172 -11.70 -1.53 1.65
CA TYR A 172 -10.36 -1.65 1.07
C TYR A 172 -9.54 -0.41 1.40
N PRO A 173 -9.16 -0.19 2.68
CA PRO A 173 -8.44 1.01 3.06
C PRO A 173 -7.09 1.09 2.35
N THR A 174 -6.73 2.30 1.93
CA THR A 174 -5.38 2.58 1.43
C THR A 174 -4.50 2.96 2.60
N LEU A 175 -3.45 2.18 2.84
CA LEU A 175 -2.42 2.43 3.84
C LEU A 175 -1.32 3.30 3.23
N GLN A 176 -0.85 4.30 3.96
CA GLN A 176 0.14 5.27 3.50
C GLN A 176 1.20 5.51 4.57
N TRP A 177 2.44 5.68 4.13
CA TRP A 177 3.58 6.00 5.00
C TRP A 177 4.56 6.95 4.30
N THR A 178 5.45 7.58 5.07
CA THR A 178 6.51 8.42 4.52
C THR A 178 7.53 7.54 3.78
N PRO A 179 8.04 7.99 2.61
CA PRO A 179 9.11 7.27 1.94
C PRO A 179 10.43 7.40 2.72
N VAL A 180 11.19 6.32 2.78
CA VAL A 180 12.58 6.34 3.25
C VAL A 180 13.44 6.97 2.16
N ILE A 181 14.07 8.10 2.48
CA ILE A 181 14.88 8.86 1.52
C ILE A 181 16.29 8.29 1.48
N VAL A 182 16.66 7.73 0.33
CA VAL A 182 17.99 7.15 0.07
C VAL A 182 18.53 7.59 -1.30
N PRO A 183 19.85 7.49 -1.55
CA PRO A 183 20.42 7.78 -2.86
C PRO A 183 19.85 6.89 -3.98
N PRO A 184 19.79 7.35 -5.25
CA PRO A 184 19.17 6.61 -6.36
C PRO A 184 19.75 5.21 -6.65
N ALA A 185 20.98 4.94 -6.23
CA ALA A 185 21.63 3.63 -6.39
C ALA A 185 21.23 2.62 -5.29
N TYR A 186 20.50 3.05 -4.26
CA TYR A 186 20.06 2.24 -3.13
C TYR A 186 18.57 1.95 -3.24
N ILE A 187 18.20 0.67 -3.42
CA ILE A 187 16.81 0.26 -3.66
C ILE A 187 16.15 -0.10 -2.33
N ILE A 188 15.00 0.53 -2.04
CA ILE A 188 14.16 0.25 -0.87
C ILE A 188 12.87 -0.45 -1.31
N ASN A 189 12.53 -1.53 -0.63
CA ASN A 189 11.23 -2.19 -0.65
C ASN A 189 10.60 -2.13 0.75
N TYR A 190 9.28 -2.24 0.83
CA TYR A 190 8.53 -2.24 2.08
C TYR A 190 7.86 -3.60 2.29
N SER A 191 7.94 -4.09 3.53
CA SER A 191 7.12 -5.19 4.05
C SER A 191 6.00 -4.63 4.92
N LEU A 192 4.76 -4.94 4.58
CA LEU A 192 3.56 -4.57 5.33
C LEU A 192 3.02 -5.80 6.05
N LYS A 193 2.86 -5.70 7.37
CA LYS A 193 2.21 -6.72 8.20
C LYS A 193 0.98 -6.14 8.89
N ILE A 194 -0.15 -6.83 8.78
CA ILE A 194 -1.40 -6.52 9.47
C ILE A 194 -1.83 -7.76 10.25
N VAL A 195 -2.21 -7.61 11.51
CA VAL A 195 -2.70 -8.68 12.41
C VAL A 195 -3.95 -8.21 13.15
N GLU A 196 -4.84 -9.13 13.51
CA GLU A 196 -5.94 -8.83 14.46
C GLU A 196 -5.36 -8.68 15.88
N LEU A 197 -5.84 -7.71 16.66
CA LEU A 197 -5.52 -7.55 18.08
C LEU A 197 -6.53 -8.35 18.92
N LEU A 198 -6.07 -9.43 19.55
CA LEU A 198 -6.93 -10.26 20.40
C LEU A 198 -7.02 -9.72 21.82
N GLN A 199 -8.09 -10.10 22.53
CA GLN A 199 -8.35 -9.64 23.90
C GLN A 199 -7.17 -9.96 24.84
N GLY A 200 -6.71 -8.96 25.59
CA GLY A 200 -5.62 -9.08 26.56
C GLY A 200 -4.20 -8.93 25.98
N GLN A 201 -4.05 -8.78 24.67
CA GLN A 201 -2.75 -8.52 24.03
C GLN A 201 -2.46 -7.02 23.90
N THR A 202 -1.18 -6.66 23.97
CA THR A 202 -0.72 -5.34 23.50
C THR A 202 -0.52 -5.37 21.97
N PRO A 203 -0.55 -4.21 21.26
CA PRO A 203 -0.31 -4.17 19.82
C PRO A 203 1.02 -4.81 19.39
N ALA A 204 2.07 -4.62 20.18
CA ALA A 204 3.38 -5.25 19.95
C ALA A 204 3.32 -6.78 20.13
N GLN A 205 2.62 -7.27 21.16
CA GLN A 205 2.41 -8.71 21.37
C GLN A 205 1.65 -9.32 20.19
N ALA A 206 0.58 -8.67 19.73
CA ALA A 206 -0.20 -9.14 18.57
C ALA A 206 0.67 -9.24 17.30
N LEU A 207 1.47 -8.22 16.99
CA LEU A 207 2.38 -8.27 15.83
C LEU A 207 3.42 -9.39 15.93
N SER A 208 3.88 -9.73 17.13
CA SER A 208 4.86 -10.79 17.34
C SER A 208 4.26 -12.21 17.35
N ALA A 209 3.07 -12.39 17.91
CA ALA A 209 2.52 -13.70 18.26
C ALA A 209 1.35 -14.14 17.38
N ASN A 210 0.59 -13.20 16.79
CA ASN A 210 -0.59 -13.54 16.01
C ASN A 210 -0.24 -13.91 14.57
N TYR A 211 -1.04 -14.80 14.00
CA TYR A 211 -0.98 -15.09 12.58
C TYR A 211 -1.32 -13.82 11.77
N PRO A 212 -0.57 -13.49 10.71
CA PRO A 212 -0.84 -12.30 9.90
C PRO A 212 -2.23 -12.38 9.27
N HIS A 213 -3.05 -11.36 9.53
CA HIS A 213 -4.28 -11.11 8.77
C HIS A 213 -3.94 -10.74 7.32
N TYR A 214 -2.83 -10.01 7.14
CA TYR A 214 -2.23 -9.74 5.85
C TYR A 214 -0.72 -9.57 5.97
N LEU A 215 0.02 -10.08 4.99
CA LEU A 215 1.48 -9.92 4.89
C LEU A 215 1.87 -9.74 3.41
N ASN A 216 2.61 -8.68 3.11
CA ASN A 216 3.18 -8.44 1.78
C ASN A 216 4.60 -7.89 1.92
N ASN A 217 5.59 -8.56 1.33
CA ASN A 217 7.01 -8.25 1.49
C ASN A 217 7.65 -7.58 0.27
N GLN A 218 6.86 -7.19 -0.74
CA GLN A 218 7.37 -6.69 -2.02
C GLN A 218 6.66 -5.40 -2.48
N ILE A 219 6.46 -4.45 -1.57
CA ILE A 219 5.83 -3.18 -1.90
C ILE A 219 6.92 -2.16 -2.27
N SER A 220 6.92 -1.65 -3.50
CA SER A 220 7.91 -0.65 -3.97
C SER A 220 7.43 0.81 -3.87
N LEU A 221 6.14 1.02 -3.57
CA LEU A 221 5.53 2.33 -3.36
C LEU A 221 5.33 2.60 -1.86
N ASN A 222 5.16 3.86 -1.48
CA ASN A 222 4.87 4.26 -0.09
C ASN A 222 3.36 4.34 0.23
N THR A 223 2.55 3.69 -0.60
CA THR A 223 1.11 3.56 -0.46
C THR A 223 0.69 2.16 -0.90
N PHE A 224 -0.30 1.59 -0.23
CA PHE A 224 -0.80 0.26 -0.49
C PHE A 224 -2.30 0.17 -0.26
N THR A 225 -3.08 -0.19 -1.27
CA THR A 225 -4.53 -0.40 -1.13
C THR A 225 -4.81 -1.84 -0.74
N TYR A 226 -5.56 -2.04 0.36
CA TYR A 226 -5.90 -3.37 0.85
C TYR A 226 -6.62 -4.18 -0.24
N PRO A 227 -6.11 -5.37 -0.65
CA PRO A 227 -6.61 -6.06 -1.83
C PRO A 227 -8.01 -6.65 -1.65
N ILE A 228 -8.74 -6.81 -2.76
CA ILE A 228 -10.07 -7.46 -2.76
C ILE A 228 -10.01 -8.98 -2.53
N ASP A 229 -8.88 -9.61 -2.84
CA ASP A 229 -8.60 -11.03 -2.64
C ASP A 229 -7.97 -11.35 -1.28
N ALA A 230 -7.70 -10.33 -0.45
CA ALA A 230 -7.23 -10.51 0.93
C ALA A 230 -8.38 -10.87 1.89
N LEU A 231 -8.02 -11.40 3.06
CA LEU A 231 -9.00 -11.77 4.10
C LEU A 231 -9.80 -10.52 4.53
N PRO A 232 -11.15 -10.51 4.44
CA PRO A 232 -11.92 -9.31 4.77
C PRO A 232 -11.63 -8.81 6.18
N LEU A 233 -11.56 -7.48 6.32
CA LEU A 233 -11.51 -6.84 7.63
C LEU A 233 -12.91 -6.92 8.25
N ASP A 234 -13.01 -7.46 9.47
CA ASP A 234 -14.28 -7.65 10.18
C ASP A 234 -14.66 -6.38 10.96
N PHE A 235 -15.97 -6.16 11.11
CA PHE A 235 -16.50 -5.04 11.88
C PHE A 235 -16.24 -5.19 13.39
N ASN A 236 -16.02 -4.05 14.06
CA ASN A 236 -15.68 -3.92 15.48
C ASN A 236 -14.42 -4.67 15.93
N LYS A 237 -13.59 -5.09 14.97
CA LYS A 237 -12.27 -5.66 15.26
C LYS A 237 -11.19 -4.60 15.14
N THR A 238 -10.18 -4.72 16.00
CA THR A 238 -8.99 -3.89 15.98
C THR A 238 -7.89 -4.63 15.23
N TYR A 239 -7.28 -3.95 14.27
CA TYR A 239 -6.15 -4.43 13.52
C TYR A 239 -4.91 -3.63 13.89
N VAL A 240 -3.79 -4.32 14.03
CA VAL A 240 -2.48 -3.74 14.25
C VAL A 240 -1.70 -3.84 12.94
N TRP A 241 -1.05 -2.76 12.53
CA TRP A 241 -0.23 -2.77 11.33
C TRP A 241 1.09 -2.05 11.54
N GLN A 242 2.09 -2.51 10.80
CA GLN A 242 3.44 -1.97 10.81
C GLN A 242 4.05 -2.17 9.42
N VAL A 243 4.86 -1.20 8.99
CA VAL A 243 5.64 -1.26 7.77
C VAL A 243 7.11 -1.37 8.13
N GLN A 244 7.86 -2.20 7.41
CA GLN A 244 9.31 -2.31 7.53
C GLN A 244 9.97 -2.00 6.20
N ALA A 245 10.87 -1.02 6.18
CA ALA A 245 11.73 -0.74 5.04
C ALA A 245 12.89 -1.75 5.01
N LEU A 246 13.10 -2.36 3.85
CA LEU A 246 14.13 -3.35 3.58
C LEU A 246 14.88 -2.95 2.30
N ASP A 247 16.19 -3.22 2.27
CA ASP A 247 17.00 -3.03 1.07
C ASP A 247 16.82 -4.17 0.05
N GLN A 248 17.56 -4.11 -1.05
CA GLN A 248 17.55 -5.14 -2.11
C GLN A 248 18.02 -6.54 -1.67
N PHE A 249 18.63 -6.67 -0.49
CA PHE A 249 19.09 -7.93 0.09
C PHE A 249 18.20 -8.39 1.26
N GLY A 250 17.17 -7.62 1.61
CA GLY A 250 16.24 -7.92 2.70
C GLY A 250 16.70 -7.45 4.08
N PHE A 251 17.72 -6.59 4.16
CA PHE A 251 18.19 -6.03 5.42
C PHE A 251 17.53 -4.68 5.69
N PRO A 252 17.23 -4.33 6.96
CA PRO A 252 16.61 -3.05 7.29
C PRO A 252 17.63 -1.91 7.35
N PRO A 253 17.55 -0.90 6.46
CA PRO A 253 18.59 0.11 6.35
C PRO A 253 18.30 1.40 7.13
N ALA A 254 17.09 1.54 7.68
CA ALA A 254 16.66 2.73 8.42
C ALA A 254 16.66 2.46 9.94
N GLN A 255 16.48 3.52 10.74
CA GLN A 255 16.43 3.39 12.20
C GLN A 255 15.31 2.42 12.65
N ASN A 256 15.36 1.96 13.90
CA ASN A 256 14.36 1.03 14.44
C ASN A 256 14.20 -0.27 13.60
N GLU A 257 15.30 -0.83 13.09
CA GLU A 257 15.28 -1.98 12.17
C GLU A 257 14.37 -1.74 10.95
N GLY A 258 14.32 -0.52 10.43
CA GLY A 258 13.46 -0.15 9.30
C GLY A 258 11.96 -0.15 9.63
N LYS A 259 11.58 -0.46 10.86
CA LYS A 259 10.19 -0.58 11.27
C LYS A 259 9.60 0.78 11.60
N SER A 260 8.42 1.03 11.07
CA SER A 260 7.59 2.15 11.48
C SER A 260 7.12 2.01 12.93
N GLU A 261 6.55 3.07 13.48
CA GLU A 261 5.68 2.94 14.65
C GLU A 261 4.53 1.95 14.40
N ILE A 262 4.02 1.36 15.48
CA ILE A 262 2.92 0.41 15.44
C ILE A 262 1.62 1.20 15.52
N PHE A 263 0.84 1.20 14.44
CA PHE A 263 -0.49 1.78 14.45
C PHE A 263 -1.54 0.70 14.60
N THR A 264 -2.63 1.09 15.25
CA THR A 264 -3.85 0.29 15.30
C THR A 264 -4.94 1.01 14.54
N PHE A 265 -5.89 0.29 13.96
CA PHE A 265 -7.14 0.86 13.50
C PHE A 265 -8.29 -0.10 13.77
N VAL A 266 -9.48 0.45 14.00
CA VAL A 266 -10.71 -0.32 14.18
C VAL A 266 -11.55 -0.16 12.92
N LYS A 267 -11.98 -1.26 12.32
CA LYS A 267 -13.04 -1.20 11.32
C LYS A 267 -14.37 -1.11 12.05
N LYS A 268 -14.99 0.06 12.10
CA LYS A 268 -16.28 0.21 12.79
C LYS A 268 -17.35 -0.57 12.06
N MET A 269 -18.31 -1.15 12.78
CA MET A 269 -19.62 -1.37 12.16
C MET A 269 -20.07 -0.07 11.50
N PRO A 270 -20.63 -0.08 10.27
CA PRO A 270 -21.22 1.11 9.69
C PRO A 270 -22.18 1.71 10.72
N SER A 271 -21.75 2.83 11.30
CA SER A 271 -22.40 3.44 12.44
C SER A 271 -23.27 4.54 11.88
N ILE A 272 -24.58 4.37 12.05
CA ILE A 272 -25.54 5.46 11.96
C ILE A 272 -24.98 6.61 12.83
N VAL A 273 -24.70 7.74 12.20
CA VAL A 273 -23.98 8.86 12.80
C VAL A 273 -24.76 9.40 14.01
N ILE A 274 -24.15 9.38 15.20
CA ILE A 274 -24.55 10.20 16.35
C ILE A 274 -23.35 11.05 16.75
N ILE A 275 -23.52 12.37 16.67
CA ILE A 275 -22.48 13.39 16.84
C ILE A 275 -22.31 13.69 18.33
N THR A 276 -21.12 13.54 18.93
CA THR A 276 -20.84 13.97 20.32
C THR A 276 -20.18 15.35 20.33
N ASN A 277 -20.97 16.37 20.67
CA ASN A 277 -20.51 17.75 20.89
C ASN A 277 -19.62 17.86 22.14
N THR A 278 -18.48 18.54 22.03
CA THR A 278 -17.85 19.21 23.15
C THR A 278 -18.78 20.34 23.63
N LEU A 279 -19.27 20.27 24.87
CA LEU A 279 -20.19 21.25 25.44
C LEU A 279 -19.47 22.59 25.68
N ASP A 280 -19.81 23.64 24.91
CA ASP A 280 -19.20 24.98 25.04
C ASP A 280 -19.72 25.78 26.26
N PHE A 281 -20.73 25.26 26.98
CA PHE A 281 -21.36 25.86 28.17
C PHE A 281 -21.73 24.76 29.21
N PRO A 282 -21.78 25.07 30.52
CA PRO A 282 -22.19 24.09 31.54
C PRO A 282 -23.67 23.69 31.37
N LEU A 283 -23.95 22.39 31.38
CA LEU A 283 -25.30 21.83 31.23
C LEU A 283 -25.89 21.48 32.60
N LEU A 284 -27.06 22.02 32.93
CA LEU A 284 -27.77 21.74 34.17
C LEU A 284 -28.46 20.37 34.12
N THR A 285 -28.57 19.70 35.27
CA THR A 285 -29.18 18.35 35.37
C THR A 285 -30.21 18.25 36.48
N GLU A 286 -29.92 18.78 37.68
CA GLU A 286 -30.84 18.74 38.83
C GLU A 286 -30.73 20.05 39.63
N PRO A 287 -31.82 20.60 40.20
CA PRO A 287 -33.21 20.22 39.99
C PRO A 287 -33.65 20.51 38.55
N GLU A 288 -34.49 19.66 37.98
CA GLU A 288 -34.96 19.79 36.59
C GLU A 288 -35.68 21.13 36.33
N ASN A 289 -35.57 21.63 35.11
CA ASN A 289 -36.27 22.86 34.72
C ASN A 289 -37.80 22.68 34.84
N ASN A 290 -38.46 23.64 35.49
CA ASN A 290 -39.88 23.67 35.83
C ASN A 290 -40.36 22.61 36.83
N SER A 291 -39.45 21.96 37.58
CA SER A 291 -39.85 20.98 38.60
C SER A 291 -40.47 21.62 39.85
N ASP A 292 -41.34 20.86 40.53
CA ASP A 292 -41.80 21.17 41.88
C ASP A 292 -40.83 20.56 42.91
N LEU A 293 -40.22 21.42 43.72
CA LEU A 293 -39.24 21.07 44.74
C LEU A 293 -39.88 21.06 46.13
N ASN A 294 -39.78 19.94 46.85
CA ASN A 294 -40.36 19.78 48.20
C ASN A 294 -39.36 19.89 49.35
N THR A 295 -38.09 20.23 49.06
CA THR A 295 -37.02 20.35 50.05
C THR A 295 -36.38 21.74 50.03
N LYS A 296 -35.97 22.24 51.20
CA LYS A 296 -35.20 23.49 51.33
C LYS A 296 -33.70 23.29 51.15
N THR A 297 -33.24 22.05 50.94
CA THR A 297 -31.84 21.71 50.69
C THR A 297 -31.71 20.90 49.39
N PRO A 298 -32.10 21.45 48.22
CA PRO A 298 -31.99 20.76 46.93
C PRO A 298 -30.54 20.48 46.55
N VAL A 299 -30.33 19.38 45.82
CA VAL A 299 -29.09 19.12 45.11
C VAL A 299 -29.10 19.93 43.81
N PHE A 300 -28.13 20.82 43.62
CA PHE A 300 -27.86 21.46 42.34
C PHE A 300 -26.74 20.71 41.63
N LYS A 301 -26.92 20.31 40.38
CA LYS A 301 -25.97 19.45 39.65
C LYS A 301 -25.88 19.83 38.18
N TRP A 302 -24.67 19.79 37.62
CA TRP A 302 -24.37 20.15 36.23
C TRP A 302 -23.26 19.28 35.63
N SER A 303 -23.00 19.40 34.32
CA SER A 303 -21.86 18.80 33.63
C SER A 303 -21.14 19.85 32.78
N TYR A 304 -19.80 19.90 32.87
CA TYR A 304 -18.96 20.79 32.08
C TYR A 304 -17.55 20.20 31.95
N THR A 305 -16.99 20.22 30.74
CA THR A 305 -15.62 19.76 30.48
C THR A 305 -14.73 20.97 30.16
N PRO A 306 -13.80 21.37 31.06
CA PRO A 306 -12.92 22.50 30.81
C PRO A 306 -11.94 22.22 29.67
N LYS A 307 -11.50 23.27 28.97
CA LYS A 307 -10.47 23.13 27.93
C LYS A 307 -9.12 22.82 28.58
N GLN A 308 -8.25 22.11 27.86
CA GLN A 308 -6.95 21.68 28.38
C GLN A 308 -6.12 22.90 28.82
N GLY A 309 -5.83 23.00 30.13
CA GLY A 309 -5.07 24.10 30.74
C GLY A 309 -5.89 25.16 31.49
N GLU A 310 -7.23 25.13 31.44
CA GLU A 310 -8.07 26.07 32.21
C GLU A 310 -8.19 25.65 33.68
N VAL A 311 -7.86 26.56 34.61
CA VAL A 311 -8.12 26.38 36.06
C VAL A 311 -9.39 27.13 36.40
N ILE A 312 -10.47 26.41 36.70
CA ILE A 312 -11.83 26.98 36.85
C ILE A 312 -12.45 26.72 38.22
N LYS A 313 -13.48 27.51 38.55
CA LYS A 313 -14.46 27.24 39.63
C LYS A 313 -15.87 27.42 39.08
N TYR A 314 -16.87 26.89 39.77
CA TYR A 314 -18.28 27.05 39.44
C TYR A 314 -18.97 27.97 40.45
N LEU A 315 -19.72 28.97 40.00
CA LEU A 315 -20.59 29.81 40.82
C LEU A 315 -22.04 29.44 40.52
N VAL A 316 -22.71 28.78 41.46
CA VAL A 316 -24.16 28.48 41.33
C VAL A 316 -24.91 29.68 41.87
N LYS A 317 -25.87 30.23 41.13
CA LYS A 317 -26.67 31.39 41.56
C LYS A 317 -28.14 31.05 41.49
N VAL A 318 -28.90 31.30 42.57
CA VAL A 318 -30.34 31.09 42.68
C VAL A 318 -31.02 32.39 43.11
N CYS A 319 -32.07 32.80 42.40
CA CYS A 319 -32.83 34.03 42.65
C CYS A 319 -34.34 33.75 42.67
N GLU A 320 -35.11 34.47 43.48
CA GLU A 320 -36.59 34.42 43.43
C GLU A 320 -37.10 35.07 42.13
N ILE A 321 -38.10 34.47 41.50
CA ILE A 321 -38.81 35.04 40.36
C ILE A 321 -39.99 35.86 40.90
N LEU A 322 -39.94 37.18 40.73
CA LEU A 322 -41.04 38.06 41.12
C LEU A 322 -42.16 38.04 40.08
N GLN A 323 -43.37 38.43 40.47
CA GLN A 323 -44.56 38.36 39.63
C GLN A 323 -44.35 39.11 38.30
N GLY A 324 -44.53 38.41 37.18
CA GLY A 324 -44.38 38.96 35.83
C GLY A 324 -42.94 38.97 35.29
N GLN A 325 -41.93 38.54 36.05
CA GLN A 325 -40.56 38.41 35.56
C GLN A 325 -40.33 37.09 34.82
N SER A 326 -39.46 37.13 33.79
CA SER A 326 -38.89 35.90 33.22
C SER A 326 -37.79 35.33 34.13
N PRO A 327 -37.46 34.03 34.01
CA PRO A 327 -36.34 33.43 34.73
C PRO A 327 -35.01 34.16 34.51
N GLU A 328 -34.75 34.61 33.27
CA GLU A 328 -33.52 35.33 32.90
C GLU A 328 -33.47 36.71 33.56
N THR A 329 -34.60 37.40 33.61
CA THR A 329 -34.71 38.71 34.28
C THR A 329 -34.49 38.54 35.79
N ALA A 330 -35.01 37.46 36.37
CA ALA A 330 -34.88 37.16 37.79
C ALA A 330 -33.42 36.89 38.22
N MET A 331 -32.53 36.48 37.30
CA MET A 331 -31.11 36.31 37.62
C MET A 331 -30.40 37.61 38.04
N ASN A 332 -31.00 38.77 37.78
CA ASN A 332 -30.52 40.08 38.25
C ASN A 332 -31.05 40.46 39.65
N ASN A 333 -32.03 39.72 40.19
CA ASN A 333 -32.50 39.92 41.56
C ASN A 333 -31.41 39.53 42.57
N TYR A 334 -31.61 39.91 43.84
CA TYR A 334 -30.71 39.54 44.91
C TYR A 334 -30.68 38.01 45.07
N PRO A 335 -29.52 37.35 44.99
CA PRO A 335 -29.44 35.90 45.06
C PRO A 335 -29.73 35.41 46.47
N ILE A 336 -30.59 34.40 46.57
CA ILE A 336 -30.92 33.75 47.85
C ILE A 336 -30.00 32.56 48.15
N PHE A 337 -29.24 32.10 47.15
CA PHE A 337 -28.20 31.08 47.30
C PHE A 337 -27.13 31.29 46.22
N ILE A 338 -25.85 31.39 46.61
CA ILE A 338 -24.75 31.67 45.68
C ILE A 338 -23.40 30.98 46.03
N PRO A 339 -23.33 29.64 46.14
CA PRO A 339 -22.08 28.97 46.51
C PRO A 339 -21.07 28.94 45.34
N VAL A 340 -19.78 28.91 45.71
CA VAL A 340 -18.67 28.59 44.80
C VAL A 340 -18.23 27.14 45.02
N VAL A 341 -18.05 26.39 43.94
CA VAL A 341 -17.72 24.96 43.94
C VAL A 341 -16.47 24.72 43.09
N ASN A 342 -15.50 23.99 43.63
CA ASN A 342 -14.25 23.68 42.92
C ASN A 342 -14.37 22.31 42.20
N PRO A 343 -13.87 22.16 40.96
CA PRO A 343 -13.76 20.86 40.29
C PRO A 343 -12.92 19.86 41.12
N PRO A 344 -13.14 18.53 40.95
CA PRO A 344 -14.03 17.89 39.98
C PRO A 344 -15.50 17.89 40.39
N SER A 345 -15.85 18.45 41.56
CA SER A 345 -17.24 18.50 42.03
C SER A 345 -18.10 19.35 41.10
N ASN A 346 -19.13 18.72 40.54
CA ASN A 346 -20.11 19.32 39.64
C ASN A 346 -21.52 19.32 40.26
N THR A 347 -21.57 19.37 41.59
CA THR A 347 -22.79 19.41 42.37
C THR A 347 -22.58 20.20 43.66
N THR A 348 -23.66 20.78 44.20
CA THR A 348 -23.68 21.43 45.51
C THR A 348 -25.03 21.25 46.18
N THR A 349 -25.01 21.13 47.50
CA THR A 349 -26.20 21.10 48.36
C THR A 349 -26.07 22.20 49.41
N PRO A 350 -27.13 22.99 49.67
CA PRO A 350 -27.12 23.98 50.74
C PRO A 350 -26.92 23.30 52.09
N VAL A 351 -25.86 23.68 52.80
CA VAL A 351 -25.55 23.15 54.15
C VAL A 351 -26.59 23.62 55.18
N THR A 352 -27.22 24.75 54.92
CA THR A 352 -28.36 25.29 55.66
C THR A 352 -29.59 25.37 54.76
N PRO A 353 -30.79 25.05 55.24
CA PRO A 353 -32.03 25.19 54.47
C PRO A 353 -32.17 26.58 53.85
N ILE A 354 -32.35 26.66 52.53
CA ILE A 354 -32.65 27.91 51.84
C ILE A 354 -34.07 28.34 52.20
N ASN A 355 -34.30 29.63 52.40
CA ASN A 355 -35.60 30.21 52.72
C ASN A 355 -36.54 30.27 51.51
N PHE A 356 -36.83 29.12 50.89
CA PHE A 356 -37.88 29.04 49.89
C PHE A 356 -39.26 29.23 50.53
N LEU A 357 -40.11 30.02 49.87
CA LEU A 357 -41.47 30.32 50.24
C LEU A 357 -42.42 29.39 49.46
N ASN A 358 -43.39 28.81 50.16
CA ASN A 358 -44.33 27.85 49.58
C ASN A 358 -45.10 28.47 48.39
N GLY A 359 -45.11 27.79 47.25
CA GLY A 359 -45.76 28.22 46.02
C GLY A 359 -44.97 29.22 45.17
N LYS A 360 -43.77 29.64 45.57
CA LYS A 360 -42.93 30.58 44.81
C LYS A 360 -41.99 29.88 43.83
N GLU A 361 -41.69 30.57 42.72
CA GLU A 361 -40.75 30.12 41.70
C GLU A 361 -39.35 30.74 41.91
N TYR A 362 -38.32 29.99 41.58
CA TYR A 362 -36.92 30.37 41.71
C TYR A 362 -36.17 30.04 40.42
N ALA A 363 -35.36 30.98 39.94
CA ALA A 363 -34.45 30.79 38.81
C ALA A 363 -33.05 30.43 39.31
N TRP A 364 -32.34 29.56 38.60
CA TRP A 364 -30.97 29.19 38.91
C TRP A 364 -30.10 29.00 37.67
N GLN A 365 -28.80 29.24 37.84
CA GLN A 365 -27.78 29.17 36.79
C GLN A 365 -26.43 28.78 37.39
N VAL A 366 -25.59 28.10 36.60
CA VAL A 366 -24.18 27.83 36.94
C VAL A 366 -23.27 28.64 36.02
N LYS A 367 -22.34 29.38 36.63
CA LYS A 367 -21.29 30.12 35.92
C LYS A 367 -19.95 29.43 36.09
N VAL A 368 -19.23 29.22 35.01
CA VAL A 368 -17.82 28.84 35.02
C VAL A 368 -17.01 30.12 35.16
N ILE A 369 -16.22 30.23 36.22
CA ILE A 369 -15.35 31.37 36.48
C ILE A 369 -13.89 30.92 36.47
N ASP A 370 -13.00 31.78 36.00
CA ASP A 370 -11.55 31.56 36.07
C ASP A 370 -11.11 31.58 37.54
N ALA A 371 -10.38 30.54 37.97
CA ALA A 371 -10.05 30.35 39.38
C ALA A 371 -9.10 31.41 39.96
N ASN A 372 -8.35 32.11 39.10
CA ASN A 372 -7.32 33.09 39.46
C ASN A 372 -7.86 34.52 39.44
N THR A 373 -8.68 34.84 38.44
CA THR A 373 -9.22 36.20 38.22
C THR A 373 -10.66 36.38 38.73
N ASN A 374 -11.37 35.28 39.01
CA ASN A 374 -12.81 35.24 39.30
C ASN A 374 -13.70 35.83 38.19
N ASN A 375 -13.15 36.02 36.98
CA ASN A 375 -13.92 36.47 35.84
C ASN A 375 -14.82 35.33 35.30
N GLU A 376 -16.03 35.68 34.87
CA GLU A 376 -16.94 34.75 34.21
C GLU A 376 -16.41 34.37 32.83
N LEU A 377 -16.24 33.06 32.61
CA LEU A 377 -15.83 32.50 31.33
C LEU A 377 -17.04 32.10 30.50
N LYS A 378 -17.98 31.36 31.11
CA LYS A 378 -19.18 30.81 30.46
C LYS A 378 -20.30 30.66 31.49
N SER A 379 -21.55 30.69 31.03
CA SER A 379 -22.75 30.50 31.87
C SER A 379 -23.69 29.46 31.27
N SER A 380 -24.39 28.71 32.13
CA SER A 380 -25.44 27.77 31.70
C SER A 380 -26.67 28.51 31.21
N ALA A 381 -27.64 27.79 30.65
CA ALA A 381 -29.01 28.28 30.59
C ALA A 381 -29.56 28.56 32.00
N VAL A 382 -30.57 29.43 32.10
CA VAL A 382 -31.29 29.69 33.36
C VAL A 382 -32.44 28.69 33.44
N TRP A 383 -32.44 27.86 34.49
CA TRP A 383 -33.56 26.96 34.79
C TRP A 383 -34.40 27.54 35.91
N LYS A 384 -35.68 27.19 35.98
CA LYS A 384 -36.55 27.54 37.11
C LYS A 384 -37.09 26.30 37.81
N PHE A 385 -37.50 26.44 39.08
CA PHE A 385 -38.26 25.43 39.82
C PHE A 385 -39.23 26.13 40.78
N LYS A 386 -40.27 25.44 41.24
CA LYS A 386 -41.25 25.98 42.21
C LYS A 386 -41.15 25.23 43.52
N TYR A 387 -41.08 25.93 44.66
CA TYR A 387 -41.02 25.27 45.97
C TYR A 387 -42.41 24.99 46.53
N ILE A 388 -42.68 23.75 46.96
CA ILE A 388 -43.95 23.33 47.57
C ILE A 388 -43.67 22.60 48.89
N SER A 389 -44.03 23.18 50.03
CA SER A 389 -43.85 22.54 51.34
C SER A 389 -44.98 21.54 51.63
N GLY A 390 -44.63 20.26 51.90
CA GLY A 390 -45.58 19.29 52.47
C GLY A 390 -45.70 17.92 51.80
N ILE A 391 -44.85 17.57 50.82
CA ILE A 391 -44.92 16.24 50.19
C ILE A 391 -44.02 15.25 50.96
N SER A 392 -44.53 14.74 52.09
CA SER A 392 -44.02 13.50 52.69
C SER A 392 -44.74 12.33 52.01
N GLN A 393 -43.99 11.29 51.64
CA GLN A 393 -44.53 10.01 51.20
C GLN A 393 -45.55 9.50 52.23
N ILE A 394 -46.83 9.48 51.87
CA ILE A 394 -47.82 8.64 52.54
C ILE A 394 -48.41 7.72 51.48
N ILE A 395 -47.93 6.48 51.51
CA ILE A 395 -48.72 5.30 51.17
C ILE A 395 -49.90 5.31 52.14
N GLY A 396 -51.11 5.49 51.64
CA GLY A 396 -52.31 5.47 52.49
C GLY A 396 -53.56 5.71 51.67
N GLY A 397 -54.23 4.63 51.28
CA GLY A 397 -55.62 4.73 50.86
C GLY A 397 -56.52 5.14 52.02
N TYR A 398 -57.70 5.66 51.69
CA TYR A 398 -58.76 5.96 52.63
C TYR A 398 -59.98 5.09 52.33
N VAL A 399 -60.59 4.63 53.43
CA VAL A 399 -61.84 3.88 53.48
C VAL A 399 -62.98 4.88 53.71
N GLN A 400 -64.01 4.81 52.87
CA GLN A 400 -65.37 5.22 53.26
C GLN A 400 -66.31 4.06 52.95
N GLY A 401 -67.06 3.59 53.96
CA GLY A 401 -68.04 2.51 53.80
C GLY A 401 -67.48 1.08 53.83
N GLY A 402 -66.23 0.88 54.26
CA GLY A 402 -65.66 -0.47 54.42
C GLY A 402 -64.97 -1.04 53.18
N THR A 403 -64.75 -0.25 52.12
CA THR A 403 -64.00 -0.67 50.92
C THR A 403 -62.93 0.36 50.55
N PHE A 404 -61.67 -0.09 50.42
CA PHE A 404 -60.54 0.67 49.87
C PHE A 404 -60.74 0.83 48.36
N VAL A 405 -60.73 2.06 47.81
CA VAL A 405 -60.66 2.29 46.36
C VAL A 405 -59.46 3.19 46.08
N LEU A 406 -58.42 2.61 45.48
CA LEU A 406 -57.25 3.34 44.99
C LEU A 406 -57.70 4.26 43.82
N PRO A 407 -57.02 5.39 43.49
CA PRO A 407 -57.33 6.16 42.30
C PRO A 407 -56.92 5.40 41.03
N ALA A 408 -57.85 5.13 40.12
CA ALA A 408 -57.58 4.36 38.91
C ALA A 408 -56.53 5.03 38.02
N TRP A 409 -55.29 4.56 38.12
CA TRP A 409 -54.18 5.06 37.31
C TRP A 409 -54.15 4.33 35.97
N CYS A 410 -54.17 5.10 34.89
CA CYS A 410 -53.95 4.59 33.54
C CYS A 410 -52.57 4.97 33.04
N LYS A 411 -51.98 4.06 32.27
CA LYS A 411 -50.73 4.30 31.56
C LYS A 411 -50.92 3.96 30.08
N VAL A 412 -50.75 4.96 29.22
CA VAL A 412 -50.74 4.78 27.76
C VAL A 412 -49.33 5.03 27.27
N SER A 413 -48.72 4.05 26.60
CA SER A 413 -47.40 4.21 25.97
C SER A 413 -47.43 3.80 24.52
N GLY A 414 -46.51 4.32 23.72
CA GLY A 414 -46.36 3.95 22.33
C GLY A 414 -45.17 4.64 21.69
N GLN A 415 -45.06 4.48 20.38
CA GLN A 415 -44.06 5.17 19.56
C GLN A 415 -44.79 6.01 18.51
N LEU A 416 -44.39 7.27 18.35
CA LEU A 416 -44.90 8.16 17.34
C LEU A 416 -43.87 8.32 16.24
N ASN A 417 -44.28 7.96 15.02
CA ASN A 417 -43.49 8.13 13.81
C ASN A 417 -44.12 9.20 12.91
N TYR A 418 -43.33 9.89 12.08
CA TYR A 418 -43.84 10.72 10.99
C TYR A 418 -43.62 10.06 9.62
N LYS A 419 -44.42 10.48 8.64
CA LYS A 419 -44.36 10.07 7.23
C LYS A 419 -44.76 11.23 6.33
N TYR A 420 -44.23 11.31 5.11
CA TYR A 420 -44.70 12.28 4.10
C TYR A 420 -46.11 11.94 3.61
N ALA A 421 -46.96 12.95 3.45
CA ALA A 421 -48.38 12.79 3.12
C ALA A 421 -48.67 12.20 1.72
N ASP A 422 -47.65 11.98 0.87
CA ASP A 422 -47.81 11.27 -0.40
C ASP A 422 -48.27 9.83 -0.12
N LEU A 423 -49.41 9.43 -0.66
CA LEU A 423 -49.95 8.08 -0.51
C LEU A 423 -49.04 7.01 -1.14
N GLN A 424 -48.17 7.40 -2.08
CA GLN A 424 -47.19 6.51 -2.71
C GLN A 424 -45.88 6.41 -1.92
N ASP A 425 -45.60 7.36 -1.03
CA ASP A 425 -44.49 7.24 -0.08
C ASP A 425 -44.91 6.25 1.01
N ASN A 426 -44.03 5.37 1.49
CA ASN A 426 -44.33 4.41 2.55
C ASN A 426 -43.30 4.44 3.69
N GLU A 427 -42.28 5.28 3.56
CA GLU A 427 -41.23 5.38 4.57
C GLU A 427 -41.74 6.12 5.81
N LYS A 428 -41.29 5.68 6.99
CA LYS A 428 -41.67 6.22 8.29
C LYS A 428 -40.41 6.43 9.13
N TRP A 429 -40.40 7.49 9.93
CA TRP A 429 -39.28 7.83 10.81
C TRP A 429 -39.79 8.22 12.18
N ALA A 430 -38.98 8.03 13.22
CA ALA A 430 -39.33 8.50 14.56
C ALA A 430 -39.62 10.01 14.55
N LEU A 431 -40.64 10.44 15.30
CA LEU A 431 -40.95 11.86 15.49
C LEU A 431 -40.45 12.32 16.87
N PRO A 432 -39.21 12.81 16.99
CA PRO A 432 -38.60 13.09 18.29
C PRO A 432 -38.99 14.45 18.85
N ASN A 433 -38.84 14.61 20.16
CA ASN A 433 -38.95 15.88 20.91
C ASN A 433 -40.23 16.66 20.61
N THR A 434 -41.32 15.96 20.33
CA THR A 434 -42.59 16.55 19.89
C THR A 434 -43.59 16.50 21.02
N ASN A 435 -44.16 17.66 21.35
CA ASN A 435 -45.22 17.76 22.35
C ASN A 435 -46.50 17.12 21.83
N ILE A 436 -47.06 16.24 22.65
CA ILE A 436 -48.29 15.53 22.34
C ILE A 436 -49.27 15.63 23.51
N LYS A 437 -50.56 15.68 23.17
CA LYS A 437 -51.67 15.79 24.12
C LYS A 437 -52.57 14.57 23.97
N LEU A 438 -52.98 13.97 25.09
CA LEU A 438 -54.01 12.93 25.10
C LEU A 438 -55.34 13.61 25.46
N VAL A 439 -56.32 13.57 24.56
CA VAL A 439 -57.61 14.25 24.72
C VAL A 439 -58.77 13.27 24.58
N ILE A 440 -59.86 13.54 25.29
CA ILE A 440 -61.12 12.81 25.11
C ILE A 440 -61.79 13.27 23.82
N LYS A 441 -62.33 12.30 23.06
CA LYS A 441 -63.19 12.54 21.90
C LYS A 441 -64.38 11.59 21.94
N TYR A 442 -65.51 12.05 21.45
CA TYR A 442 -66.66 11.20 21.16
C TYR A 442 -66.75 10.95 19.66
N ILE A 443 -66.87 9.68 19.31
CA ILE A 443 -66.90 9.24 17.92
C ILE A 443 -68.15 8.40 17.64
N LEU A 444 -68.76 8.58 16.47
CA LEU A 444 -69.83 7.72 15.95
C LEU A 444 -69.24 6.78 14.90
N LYS A 445 -69.19 5.48 15.19
CA LYS A 445 -68.87 4.43 14.22
C LYS A 445 -70.15 4.02 13.51
N TYR A 446 -70.38 4.54 12.31
CA TYR A 446 -71.65 4.37 11.62
C TYR A 446 -71.67 3.10 10.76
N THR A 447 -72.80 2.39 10.77
CA THR A 447 -73.08 1.20 9.95
C THR A 447 -73.81 1.54 8.66
N SER A 448 -74.46 2.70 8.59
CA SER A 448 -75.11 3.21 7.38
C SER A 448 -75.13 4.73 7.35
N HIS A 449 -74.98 5.30 6.15
CA HIS A 449 -75.05 6.73 5.89
C HIS A 449 -75.88 7.02 4.64
N THR A 450 -76.69 8.10 4.69
CA THR A 450 -77.41 8.66 3.53
C THR A 450 -77.31 10.19 3.54
N GLY A 451 -77.23 10.82 2.36
CA GLY A 451 -77.17 12.28 2.21
C GLY A 451 -75.78 12.84 1.92
N THR A 452 -75.56 14.13 2.17
CA THR A 452 -74.26 14.81 1.99
C THR A 452 -73.29 14.48 3.13
N GLN A 453 -71.97 14.54 2.91
CA GLN A 453 -70.99 14.21 3.94
C GLN A 453 -71.02 15.19 5.13
N TYR A 454 -70.86 14.67 6.35
CA TYR A 454 -70.59 15.45 7.55
C TYR A 454 -69.17 16.06 7.46
N GLU A 455 -69.02 17.33 7.84
CA GLU A 455 -67.75 18.08 7.69
C GLU A 455 -66.54 17.40 8.36
N ASP A 456 -66.77 16.63 9.43
CA ASP A 456 -65.74 15.93 10.21
C ASP A 456 -65.74 14.40 9.98
N GLU A 457 -66.11 13.96 8.78
CA GLU A 457 -66.10 12.55 8.39
C GLU A 457 -64.67 12.02 8.15
N ALA A 458 -64.24 11.06 8.96
CA ALA A 458 -62.97 10.38 8.80
C ALA A 458 -63.08 9.18 7.82
N PRO A 459 -62.01 8.82 7.08
CA PRO A 459 -61.99 7.80 6.03
C PRO A 459 -62.29 6.35 6.46
N GLN A 460 -62.60 6.10 7.74
CA GLN A 460 -62.84 4.77 8.31
C GLN A 460 -64.28 4.57 8.83
N GLY A 461 -65.28 5.19 8.21
CA GLY A 461 -66.67 4.99 8.65
C GLY A 461 -66.96 5.54 10.06
N THR A 462 -66.21 6.57 10.46
CA THR A 462 -66.26 7.14 11.81
C THR A 462 -66.41 8.66 11.73
N LEU A 463 -67.31 9.25 12.53
CA LEU A 463 -67.47 10.70 12.67
C LEU A 463 -66.97 11.16 14.02
N ILE A 464 -66.24 12.27 14.08
CA ILE A 464 -65.95 12.96 15.34
C ILE A 464 -67.16 13.84 15.67
N LEU A 465 -67.78 13.64 16.82
CA LEU A 465 -69.00 14.35 17.22
C LEU A 465 -68.68 15.69 17.88
N LYS A 466 -69.37 16.75 17.44
CA LYS A 466 -69.41 18.06 18.13
C LYS A 466 -70.29 17.96 19.38
N ASP A 467 -70.03 18.77 20.41
CA ASP A 467 -70.70 18.68 21.74
C ASP A 467 -72.22 18.52 21.69
N GLY A 468 -72.91 19.32 20.86
CA GLY A 468 -74.37 19.27 20.73
C GLY A 468 -74.93 18.01 20.04
N ASN A 469 -74.07 17.21 19.44
CA ASN A 469 -74.43 15.98 18.72
C ASN A 469 -74.11 14.71 19.52
N ILE A 470 -73.55 14.84 20.73
CA ILE A 470 -73.17 13.69 21.57
C ILE A 470 -74.36 13.29 22.45
N PRO A 471 -74.82 12.02 22.41
CA PRO A 471 -75.89 11.55 23.29
C PRO A 471 -75.56 11.79 24.76
N GLY A 472 -76.44 12.51 25.46
CA GLY A 472 -76.28 12.82 26.89
C GLY A 472 -75.49 14.10 27.19
N ASN A 473 -74.99 14.82 26.18
CA ASN A 473 -74.27 16.11 26.32
C ASN A 473 -73.16 16.10 27.40
N PRO A 474 -72.19 15.18 27.31
CA PRO A 474 -71.11 15.10 28.28
C PRO A 474 -70.20 16.33 28.20
N THR A 475 -69.72 16.80 29.35
CA THR A 475 -68.91 18.02 29.47
C THR A 475 -67.40 17.79 29.29
N ASP A 476 -67.00 16.57 28.94
CA ASP A 476 -65.60 16.15 28.89
C ASP A 476 -65.08 15.88 27.47
N ASN A 477 -65.87 16.14 26.44
CA ASN A 477 -65.35 16.18 25.07
C ASN A 477 -64.23 17.24 24.98
N ASP A 478 -63.16 16.92 24.27
CA ASP A 478 -61.92 17.73 24.15
C ASP A 478 -61.15 17.95 25.46
N LYS A 479 -61.56 17.29 26.55
CA LYS A 479 -60.84 17.38 27.82
C LYS A 479 -59.44 16.79 27.68
N LEU A 480 -58.44 17.59 28.01
CA LEU A 480 -57.05 17.16 28.14
C LEU A 480 -56.92 16.19 29.33
N LEU A 481 -56.46 14.97 29.04
CA LEU A 481 -56.16 13.95 30.05
C LEU A 481 -54.72 14.04 30.53
N ALA A 482 -53.78 14.20 29.61
CA ALA A 482 -52.35 14.23 29.89
C ALA A 482 -51.57 14.88 28.73
N THR A 483 -50.36 15.33 29.01
CA THR A 483 -49.38 15.77 28.02
C THR A 483 -48.10 14.94 28.15
N ALA A 484 -47.40 14.75 27.04
CA ALA A 484 -46.09 14.12 27.01
C ALA A 484 -45.24 14.75 25.90
N THR A 485 -43.94 14.52 25.94
CA THR A 485 -43.03 14.86 24.86
C THR A 485 -42.38 13.56 24.41
N THR A 486 -42.34 13.32 23.09
CA THR A 486 -41.68 12.13 22.56
C THR A 486 -40.18 12.19 22.80
N ASP A 487 -39.56 11.04 23.11
CA ASP A 487 -38.11 10.93 23.19
C ASP A 487 -37.46 10.94 21.78
N GLN A 488 -36.13 10.79 21.71
CA GLN A 488 -35.39 10.78 20.44
C GLN A 488 -35.81 9.64 19.48
N ASN A 489 -36.42 8.57 19.99
CA ASN A 489 -36.91 7.45 19.21
C ASN A 489 -38.42 7.55 18.94
N GLY A 490 -39.06 8.67 19.28
CA GLY A 490 -40.49 8.86 19.14
C GLY A 490 -41.31 8.19 20.25
N ASN A 491 -40.71 7.58 21.26
CA ASN A 491 -41.47 6.92 22.32
C ASN A 491 -42.13 7.95 23.22
N PHE A 492 -43.33 7.64 23.69
CA PHE A 492 -44.05 8.46 24.66
C PHE A 492 -44.74 7.61 25.70
N GLN A 493 -45.03 8.24 26.84
CA GLN A 493 -45.83 7.66 27.91
C GLN A 493 -46.69 8.75 28.56
N PHE A 494 -48.00 8.52 28.62
CA PHE A 494 -48.93 9.29 29.43
C PHE A 494 -49.24 8.52 30.72
N ASN A 495 -49.16 9.22 31.86
CA ASN A 495 -49.65 8.72 33.15
C ASN A 495 -50.73 9.69 33.64
N TYR A 496 -51.95 9.18 33.90
CA TYR A 496 -53.07 10.02 34.34
C TYR A 496 -54.11 9.22 35.13
N ILE A 497 -54.96 9.94 35.85
CA ILE A 497 -56.07 9.36 36.60
C ILE A 497 -57.25 9.16 35.64
N CYS A 498 -57.74 7.93 35.53
CA CYS A 498 -58.80 7.50 34.62
C CYS A 498 -59.94 6.80 35.38
N PRO A 499 -60.77 7.56 36.12
CA PRO A 499 -61.85 6.95 36.90
C PRO A 499 -62.98 6.43 36.01
N ASP A 500 -63.14 7.00 34.81
CA ASP A 500 -64.24 6.72 33.90
C ASP A 500 -63.81 5.78 32.77
N SER A 501 -64.51 4.66 32.61
CA SER A 501 -64.31 3.73 31.50
C SER A 501 -64.57 4.38 30.14
N MET A 502 -63.71 4.06 29.17
CA MET A 502 -63.94 4.37 27.76
C MET A 502 -64.83 3.28 27.16
N ILE A 503 -66.10 3.62 26.90
CA ILE A 503 -67.13 2.64 26.56
C ILE A 503 -67.97 3.08 25.37
N LEU A 504 -68.77 2.14 24.87
CA LEU A 504 -69.97 2.43 24.10
C LEU A 504 -70.91 3.31 24.94
N VAL A 505 -71.12 4.54 24.49
CA VAL A 505 -72.01 5.53 25.10
C VAL A 505 -73.44 5.27 24.68
N LYS A 506 -73.66 4.97 23.39
CA LYS A 506 -74.99 4.67 22.85
C LYS A 506 -74.91 3.82 21.60
N ALA A 507 -75.57 2.66 21.62
CA ALA A 507 -75.76 1.84 20.42
C ALA A 507 -76.82 2.45 19.49
N ASN A 508 -76.69 2.23 18.17
CA ASN A 508 -77.68 2.61 17.15
C ASN A 508 -78.16 4.07 17.25
N HIS A 509 -77.24 4.99 17.53
CA HIS A 509 -77.49 6.42 17.50
C HIS A 509 -77.67 6.91 16.06
N THR A 510 -78.78 7.62 15.82
CA THR A 510 -79.03 8.33 14.56
C THR A 510 -78.63 9.79 14.73
N LEU A 511 -77.62 10.21 13.98
CA LEU A 511 -77.26 11.62 13.80
C LEU A 511 -77.85 12.09 12.46
N SER A 512 -78.79 13.02 12.50
CA SER A 512 -79.39 13.58 11.29
C SER A 512 -79.54 15.09 11.38
N ASN A 513 -79.25 15.80 10.29
CA ASN A 513 -79.55 17.22 10.15
C ASN A 513 -80.50 17.44 8.97
N CYS A 514 -81.78 17.57 9.27
CA CYS A 514 -82.84 17.76 8.28
C CYS A 514 -83.92 18.70 8.84
N THR A 515 -83.87 19.98 8.45
CA THR A 515 -85.00 20.91 8.64
C THR A 515 -85.60 21.42 7.32
N SER A 516 -84.86 21.33 6.19
CA SER A 516 -85.29 21.33 4.77
C SER A 516 -84.18 21.97 3.91
N GLY A 517 -83.47 21.23 3.02
CA GLY A 517 -82.45 21.80 2.13
C GLY A 517 -81.44 20.80 1.52
N GLU A 518 -80.55 21.26 0.64
CA GLU A 518 -79.60 20.46 -0.18
C GLU A 518 -78.44 19.78 0.59
N ASN A 519 -78.28 20.03 1.89
CA ASN A 519 -77.18 19.49 2.74
C ASN A 519 -77.69 18.51 3.82
N CYS A 520 -78.76 17.77 3.53
CA CYS A 520 -79.31 16.77 4.43
C CYS A 520 -78.36 15.58 4.58
N TYR A 521 -78.17 15.11 5.82
CA TYR A 521 -77.41 13.89 6.10
C TYR A 521 -78.03 13.10 7.25
N THR A 522 -77.86 11.79 7.20
CA THR A 522 -78.22 10.84 8.26
C THR A 522 -77.12 9.79 8.40
N TYR A 523 -76.63 9.60 9.63
CA TYR A 523 -75.65 8.58 10.00
C TYR A 523 -76.24 7.75 11.13
N ILE A 524 -76.15 6.42 11.01
CA ILE A 524 -76.65 5.49 12.02
C ILE A 524 -75.52 4.59 12.46
N GLY A 525 -75.27 4.50 13.77
CA GLY A 525 -74.38 3.50 14.36
C GLY A 525 -74.04 3.79 15.82
N ASP A 526 -72.86 3.39 16.27
CA ASP A 526 -72.54 3.32 17.69
C ASP A 526 -71.63 4.47 18.14
N VAL A 527 -72.01 5.16 19.20
CA VAL A 527 -71.21 6.25 19.79
C VAL A 527 -70.29 5.71 20.86
N TYR A 528 -69.00 6.01 20.75
CA TYR A 528 -67.96 5.64 21.71
C TYR A 528 -67.32 6.89 22.32
N ARG A 529 -66.99 6.80 23.61
CA ARG A 529 -66.07 7.72 24.29
C ARG A 529 -64.67 7.14 24.20
N VAL A 530 -63.74 7.84 23.56
CA VAL A 530 -62.37 7.38 23.30
C VAL A 530 -61.35 8.45 23.67
N ALA A 531 -60.08 8.07 23.82
CA ALA A 531 -58.97 9.00 23.82
C ALA A 531 -58.27 9.04 22.45
N ARG A 532 -57.76 10.21 22.07
CA ARG A 532 -56.91 10.39 20.88
C ARG A 532 -55.68 11.23 21.22
N ILE A 533 -54.61 11.02 20.45
CA ILE A 533 -53.38 11.80 20.57
C ILE A 533 -53.44 12.97 19.59
N ILE A 534 -53.16 14.18 20.09
CA ILE A 534 -52.98 15.39 19.30
C ILE A 534 -51.50 15.74 19.28
N VAL A 535 -50.94 15.92 18.08
CA VAL A 535 -49.57 16.37 17.86
C VAL A 535 -49.55 17.90 17.85
N ASP A 536 -48.91 18.51 18.85
CA ASP A 536 -48.92 19.96 19.05
C ASP A 536 -47.79 20.63 18.24
N HIS A 537 -47.85 20.52 16.91
CA HIS A 537 -46.79 21.03 16.03
C HIS A 537 -47.33 21.55 14.67
N PRO A 538 -46.87 22.71 14.18
CA PRO A 538 -47.43 23.33 12.97
C PRO A 538 -47.14 22.55 11.67
N TYR A 539 -46.04 21.81 11.60
CA TYR A 539 -45.65 21.04 10.41
C TYR A 539 -46.22 19.61 10.37
N TYR A 540 -46.89 19.14 11.42
CA TYR A 540 -47.35 17.75 11.53
C TYR A 540 -48.87 17.68 11.79
N THR A 541 -49.50 16.59 11.35
CA THR A 541 -50.89 16.23 11.67
C THR A 541 -50.94 15.19 12.78
N SER A 542 -52.13 14.93 13.33
CA SER A 542 -52.35 13.97 14.41
C SER A 542 -52.77 12.59 13.86
N PRO A 543 -52.35 11.48 14.49
CA PRO A 543 -52.83 10.14 14.14
C PRO A 543 -54.35 9.99 14.32
N ASP A 544 -54.99 9.17 13.49
CA ASP A 544 -56.45 8.98 13.50
C ASP A 544 -56.93 7.93 14.52
N GLU A 545 -56.00 7.21 15.15
CA GLU A 545 -56.28 6.02 15.96
C GLU A 545 -57.04 6.32 17.26
N ASP A 546 -58.10 5.53 17.49
CA ASP A 546 -58.89 5.56 18.70
C ASP A 546 -58.27 4.72 19.82
N ILE A 547 -58.01 5.33 20.97
CA ILE A 547 -57.45 4.66 22.15
C ILE A 547 -58.58 4.41 23.14
N ILE A 548 -58.93 3.14 23.32
CA ILE A 548 -59.83 2.69 24.39
C ILE A 548 -58.95 2.16 25.52
N ILE A 549 -59.03 2.76 26.70
CA ILE A 549 -58.33 2.32 27.90
C ILE A 549 -59.28 2.34 29.10
N GLN A 550 -59.24 1.26 29.88
CA GLN A 550 -60.09 1.07 31.05
C GLN A 550 -59.37 1.52 32.35
N PRO A 551 -60.12 1.82 33.42
CA PRO A 551 -59.56 2.10 34.74
C PRO A 551 -58.54 1.01 35.14
N TRP A 552 -57.35 1.42 35.61
CA TRP A 552 -56.23 0.54 35.99
C TRP A 552 -55.44 -0.13 34.87
N GLU A 553 -55.80 0.11 33.61
CA GLU A 553 -55.13 -0.54 32.49
C GLU A 553 -53.78 0.16 32.18
N THR A 554 -52.76 -0.65 31.91
CA THR A 554 -51.53 -0.20 31.25
C THR A 554 -51.56 -0.72 29.82
N LYS A 555 -51.59 0.19 28.85
CA LYS A 555 -51.77 -0.14 27.44
C LYS A 555 -50.64 0.42 26.59
N ASN A 556 -49.94 -0.46 25.89
CA ASN A 556 -49.06 -0.08 24.81
C ASN A 556 -49.86 -0.07 23.49
N ILE A 557 -49.98 1.10 22.86
CA ILE A 557 -50.76 1.29 21.62
C ILE A 557 -49.92 1.09 20.35
N GLY A 558 -48.67 0.67 20.50
CA GLY A 558 -47.77 0.38 19.38
C GLY A 558 -47.29 1.64 18.67
N SER A 559 -47.07 1.51 17.36
CA SER A 559 -46.55 2.59 16.52
C SER A 559 -47.69 3.36 15.85
N LEU A 560 -47.82 4.63 16.19
CA LEU A 560 -48.70 5.58 15.51
C LEU A 560 -47.94 6.36 14.42
N THR A 561 -48.67 6.86 13.42
CA THR A 561 -48.08 7.65 12.33
C THR A 561 -48.73 9.03 12.27
N SER A 562 -47.91 10.07 12.20
CA SER A 562 -48.28 11.45 11.92
C SER A 562 -47.85 11.80 10.49
N TYR A 563 -48.62 12.59 9.74
CA TYR A 563 -48.15 13.11 8.47
C TYR A 563 -47.42 14.43 8.65
N ILE A 564 -46.26 14.57 7.99
CA ILE A 564 -45.67 15.89 7.77
C ILE A 564 -46.42 16.58 6.64
N ARG A 565 -46.73 17.86 6.82
CA ARG A 565 -47.40 18.70 5.83
C ARG A 565 -46.47 18.88 4.64
N SER A 566 -46.63 18.00 3.66
CA SER A 566 -45.79 17.95 2.47
C SER A 566 -46.56 18.08 1.16
N TYR A 567 -45.85 18.41 0.09
CA TYR A 567 -46.34 18.56 -1.27
C TYR A 567 -45.30 18.10 -2.31
N GLN A 568 -45.71 18.01 -3.58
CA GLN A 568 -44.80 17.81 -4.71
C GLN A 568 -44.77 19.04 -5.63
N LEU A 569 -43.61 19.29 -6.23
CA LEU A 569 -43.38 20.31 -7.25
C LEU A 569 -43.02 19.66 -8.58
N GLU A 570 -43.82 19.89 -9.61
CA GLU A 570 -43.44 19.67 -10.99
C GLU A 570 -42.82 20.96 -11.56
N ALA A 571 -41.49 20.95 -11.67
CA ALA A 571 -40.72 22.06 -12.23
C ALA A 571 -40.47 21.80 -13.73
N THR A 572 -40.85 22.76 -14.58
CA THR A 572 -40.53 22.75 -16.01
C THR A 572 -39.49 23.82 -16.33
N ILE A 573 -38.33 23.43 -16.85
CA ILE A 573 -37.27 24.36 -17.25
C ILE A 573 -37.46 24.74 -18.72
N LYS A 574 -37.60 26.05 -18.98
CA LYS A 574 -37.83 26.61 -20.31
C LYS A 574 -36.77 27.66 -20.65
N PRO A 575 -36.45 27.90 -21.92
CA PRO A 575 -35.61 29.02 -22.34
C PRO A 575 -36.26 30.37 -21.99
N SER A 576 -35.43 31.37 -21.66
CA SER A 576 -35.89 32.74 -21.36
C SER A 576 -36.63 33.35 -22.56
N LYS A 577 -37.66 34.15 -22.27
CA LYS A 577 -38.49 34.86 -23.26
C LYS A 577 -38.01 36.29 -23.57
N GLU A 578 -36.77 36.65 -23.24
CA GLU A 578 -36.25 38.00 -23.53
C GLU A 578 -36.43 38.35 -25.01
N GLU A 579 -37.24 39.37 -25.30
CA GLU A 579 -37.65 39.77 -26.67
C GLU A 579 -36.46 40.04 -27.58
N LYS A 580 -35.37 40.61 -27.04
CA LYS A 580 -34.13 40.95 -27.78
C LYS A 580 -33.46 39.77 -28.46
N PHE A 581 -33.77 38.53 -28.05
CA PHE A 581 -33.11 37.32 -28.55
C PHE A 581 -34.09 36.18 -28.85
N SER A 582 -35.39 36.49 -28.87
CA SER A 582 -36.47 35.50 -28.95
C SER A 582 -36.39 34.60 -30.19
N GLU A 583 -35.92 35.11 -31.33
CA GLU A 583 -35.78 34.33 -32.58
C GLU A 583 -34.49 33.47 -32.63
N GLN A 584 -33.62 33.55 -31.63
CA GLN A 584 -32.27 32.95 -31.67
C GLN A 584 -32.15 31.64 -30.88
N TYR A 585 -33.20 31.23 -30.16
CA TYR A 585 -33.19 30.10 -29.23
C TYR A 585 -34.37 29.16 -29.44
N SER A 586 -34.21 27.90 -29.02
CA SER A 586 -35.33 26.97 -28.94
C SER A 586 -36.44 27.54 -28.03
N HIS A 587 -37.70 27.37 -28.41
CA HIS A 587 -38.85 27.67 -27.54
C HIS A 587 -39.37 26.44 -26.79
N LEU A 588 -38.76 25.28 -27.06
CA LEU A 588 -39.13 24.02 -26.40
C LEU A 588 -38.51 23.95 -24.99
N PRO A 589 -39.16 23.25 -24.05
CA PRO A 589 -38.57 22.94 -22.74
C PRO A 589 -37.19 22.29 -22.85
N LEU A 590 -36.32 22.53 -21.86
CA LEU A 590 -34.92 22.12 -21.88
C LEU A 590 -34.72 20.76 -21.19
N GLU A 591 -34.41 19.73 -21.98
CA GLU A 591 -34.03 18.41 -21.47
C GLU A 591 -32.58 18.37 -20.95
N GLN A 592 -32.26 17.35 -20.14
CA GLN A 592 -30.90 17.10 -19.65
C GLN A 592 -30.31 18.28 -18.86
N MET A 593 -31.13 18.99 -18.09
CA MET A 593 -30.70 20.05 -17.18
C MET A 593 -30.51 19.48 -15.78
N ASP A 594 -29.34 19.66 -15.18
CA ASP A 594 -29.14 19.47 -13.73
C ASP A 594 -29.94 20.55 -13.01
N VAL A 595 -30.92 20.14 -12.20
CA VAL A 595 -31.79 21.02 -11.42
C VAL A 595 -31.53 20.78 -9.94
N TYR A 596 -31.21 21.85 -9.23
CA TYR A 596 -30.96 21.88 -7.81
C TYR A 596 -32.08 22.65 -7.12
N LEU A 597 -32.72 22.00 -6.15
CA LEU A 597 -33.65 22.60 -5.22
C LEU A 597 -32.92 22.91 -3.92
N LEU A 598 -32.97 24.18 -3.51
CA LEU A 598 -32.12 24.74 -2.48
C LEU A 598 -32.96 25.42 -1.39
N ARG A 599 -32.44 25.46 -0.15
CA ARG A 599 -33.03 26.21 0.97
C ARG A 599 -31.97 27.06 1.65
N LYS A 600 -32.33 28.29 2.02
CA LYS A 600 -31.40 29.17 2.75
C LYS A 600 -31.34 28.86 4.24
N PHE A 601 -32.48 28.45 4.79
CA PHE A 601 -32.68 28.20 6.21
C PHE A 601 -33.59 27.00 6.37
N ARG A 602 -33.11 25.97 7.07
CA ARG A 602 -33.90 24.82 7.53
C ARG A 602 -34.32 25.11 8.97
N ALA A 603 -35.63 25.11 9.23
CA ALA A 603 -36.11 25.25 10.60
C ALA A 603 -35.72 24.02 11.43
N TYR A 604 -35.37 24.22 12.70
CA TYR A 604 -34.79 23.19 13.58
C TYR A 604 -35.61 21.89 13.68
N TYR A 605 -36.92 21.96 13.50
CA TYR A 605 -37.85 20.82 13.62
C TYR A 605 -38.16 20.12 12.28
N LEU A 606 -37.55 20.58 11.18
CA LEU A 606 -37.69 19.94 9.88
C LEU A 606 -36.69 18.80 9.76
N PRO A 607 -37.12 17.64 9.27
CA PRO A 607 -36.22 16.51 9.16
C PRO A 607 -35.26 16.68 7.98
N ASP A 608 -34.09 16.03 8.06
CA ASP A 608 -33.04 16.12 7.03
C ASP A 608 -33.33 15.24 5.80
N ASN A 609 -34.31 14.34 5.88
CA ASN A 609 -34.73 13.44 4.80
C ASN A 609 -35.71 14.10 3.81
N GLU A 610 -35.62 15.41 3.67
CA GLU A 610 -36.47 16.22 2.79
C GLU A 610 -36.01 16.17 1.34
N GLY A 611 -36.96 16.20 0.40
CA GLY A 611 -36.68 16.29 -1.02
C GLY A 611 -36.49 14.93 -1.70
N LEU A 612 -36.83 14.85 -2.98
CA LEU A 612 -36.59 13.75 -3.92
C LEU A 612 -36.54 14.38 -5.32
N PRO A 613 -35.93 13.79 -6.36
CA PRO A 613 -35.53 12.39 -6.50
C PRO A 613 -34.20 12.02 -5.84
N GLU A 614 -33.24 12.95 -5.74
CA GLU A 614 -31.96 12.71 -5.06
C GLU A 614 -31.80 13.68 -3.89
N GLN A 615 -31.70 13.16 -2.67
CA GLN A 615 -31.47 13.92 -1.44
C GLN A 615 -29.99 14.24 -1.28
N SER A 616 -29.68 15.47 -0.85
CA SER A 616 -28.30 15.90 -0.60
C SER A 616 -28.17 16.70 0.71
N PRO A 617 -28.71 16.20 1.85
CA PRO A 617 -28.65 16.93 3.12
C PRO A 617 -27.19 17.26 3.49
N GLY A 618 -26.94 18.53 3.80
CA GLY A 618 -25.60 19.06 4.11
C GLY A 618 -24.74 19.47 2.92
N GLU A 619 -25.08 19.11 1.68
CA GLU A 619 -24.45 19.70 0.48
C GLU A 619 -24.86 21.18 0.41
N THR A 620 -23.91 22.07 0.10
CA THR A 620 -24.21 23.50 -0.04
C THR A 620 -23.85 24.02 -1.44
N MET A 621 -24.72 24.88 -1.97
CA MET A 621 -24.53 25.58 -3.24
C MET A 621 -24.88 27.05 -3.06
N PHE A 622 -23.95 27.95 -3.40
CA PHE A 622 -24.09 29.40 -3.19
C PHE A 622 -24.36 29.81 -1.72
N GLY A 623 -23.97 28.98 -0.75
CA GLY A 623 -24.29 29.17 0.67
C GLY A 623 -25.72 28.78 1.06
N TYR A 624 -26.44 28.06 0.19
CA TYR A 624 -27.76 27.47 0.45
C TYR A 624 -27.58 25.95 0.56
N GLU A 625 -28.39 25.31 1.39
CA GLU A 625 -28.46 23.85 1.47
C GLU A 625 -29.11 23.29 0.20
N VAL A 626 -28.57 22.20 -0.35
CA VAL A 626 -29.20 21.44 -1.43
C VAL A 626 -30.20 20.44 -0.83
N VAL A 627 -31.49 20.75 -0.92
CA VAL A 627 -32.56 19.88 -0.43
C VAL A 627 -32.71 18.66 -1.34
N ALA A 628 -32.74 18.90 -2.65
CA ALA A 628 -32.80 17.84 -3.64
C ALA A 628 -32.17 18.27 -4.95
N LYS A 629 -31.77 17.29 -5.77
CA LYS A 629 -31.34 17.51 -7.14
C LYS A 629 -31.88 16.43 -8.07
N GLY A 630 -31.82 16.70 -9.36
CA GLY A 630 -32.12 15.71 -10.40
C GLY A 630 -32.01 16.31 -11.79
N ILE A 631 -32.39 15.54 -12.81
CA ILE A 631 -32.22 15.90 -14.22
C ILE A 631 -33.58 16.01 -14.90
N THR A 632 -33.76 17.03 -15.75
CA THR A 632 -34.99 17.16 -16.55
C THR A 632 -35.10 16.07 -17.62
N ASN A 633 -36.32 15.58 -17.82
CA ASN A 633 -36.65 14.65 -18.92
C ASN A 633 -36.73 15.36 -20.29
N GLN A 634 -37.09 14.60 -21.34
CA GLN A 634 -37.23 15.11 -22.71
C GLN A 634 -38.24 16.27 -22.86
N ASN A 635 -39.20 16.38 -21.94
CA ASN A 635 -40.18 17.47 -21.90
C ASN A 635 -39.72 18.65 -21.02
N GLY A 636 -38.45 18.67 -20.61
CA GLY A 636 -37.87 19.67 -19.72
C GLY A 636 -38.45 19.68 -18.31
N LYS A 637 -39.07 18.59 -17.88
CA LYS A 637 -39.74 18.46 -16.57
C LYS A 637 -38.91 17.67 -15.57
N ILE A 638 -39.01 18.04 -14.30
CA ILE A 638 -38.56 17.29 -13.13
C ILE A 638 -39.60 17.40 -12.02
N ILE A 639 -39.82 16.30 -11.28
CA ILE A 639 -40.76 16.26 -10.16
C ILE A 639 -39.94 16.14 -8.88
N PHE A 640 -40.08 17.14 -8.00
CA PHE A 640 -39.57 17.11 -6.65
C PHE A 640 -40.67 16.69 -5.69
N LYS A 641 -40.43 15.62 -4.90
CA LYS A 641 -41.35 15.15 -3.85
C LYS A 641 -40.77 15.43 -2.46
N ARG A 642 -41.53 15.13 -1.41
CA ARG A 642 -41.14 15.35 0.00
C ARG A 642 -40.81 16.82 0.31
N LEU A 643 -41.48 17.77 -0.34
CA LEU A 643 -41.31 19.19 -0.03
C LEU A 643 -42.23 19.58 1.11
N ILE A 644 -41.73 20.32 2.08
CA ILE A 644 -42.46 20.67 3.30
C ILE A 644 -43.02 22.09 3.17
N VAL A 645 -44.29 22.28 3.57
CA VAL A 645 -44.99 23.57 3.51
C VAL A 645 -44.19 24.67 4.21
N ASN A 646 -44.07 25.86 3.61
CA ASN A 646 -43.36 26.99 4.21
C ASN A 646 -44.28 27.75 5.18
N ILE A 647 -44.00 27.69 6.48
CA ILE A 647 -44.85 28.31 7.53
C ILE A 647 -44.30 29.68 7.99
N SER A 648 -43.03 29.99 7.70
CA SER A 648 -42.39 31.27 8.03
C SER A 648 -41.99 32.06 6.77
N PRO A 649 -42.06 33.41 6.76
CA PRO A 649 -41.55 34.23 5.65
C PRO A 649 -40.05 34.04 5.34
N SER A 650 -39.26 33.51 6.29
CA SER A 650 -37.84 33.18 6.13
C SER A 650 -37.58 31.78 5.57
N ASP A 651 -38.58 30.92 5.55
CA ASP A 651 -38.55 29.55 5.04
C ASP A 651 -38.95 29.58 3.55
N ARG A 652 -37.97 29.48 2.65
CA ARG A 652 -38.20 29.56 1.19
C ARG A 652 -37.32 28.59 0.43
N TYR A 653 -37.84 28.08 -0.68
CA TYR A 653 -37.06 27.32 -1.64
C TYR A 653 -36.49 28.22 -2.72
N TYR A 654 -35.39 27.76 -3.30
CA TYR A 654 -34.73 28.34 -4.45
C TYR A 654 -34.46 27.24 -5.45
N ILE A 655 -34.51 27.55 -6.74
CA ILE A 655 -34.12 26.62 -7.78
C ILE A 655 -32.95 27.19 -8.57
N TYR A 656 -32.04 26.31 -8.94
CA TYR A 656 -30.97 26.60 -9.88
C TYR A 656 -30.88 25.44 -10.86
N ALA A 657 -30.88 25.72 -12.15
CA ALA A 657 -30.67 24.70 -13.16
C ALA A 657 -29.54 25.07 -14.12
N LYS A 658 -28.76 24.09 -14.56
CA LYS A 658 -27.72 24.24 -15.58
C LYS A 658 -27.73 23.03 -16.50
N SER A 659 -27.31 23.20 -17.74
CA SER A 659 -27.22 22.07 -18.66
C SER A 659 -26.14 21.07 -18.22
N THR A 660 -26.49 19.78 -18.21
CA THR A 660 -25.52 18.68 -18.01
C THR A 660 -24.47 18.67 -19.13
N GLU A 661 -23.44 17.85 -18.98
CA GLU A 661 -22.44 17.67 -20.04
C GLU A 661 -23.04 17.14 -21.36
N ASN A 662 -24.05 16.28 -21.27
CA ASN A 662 -24.68 15.62 -22.42
C ASN A 662 -25.89 16.37 -22.97
N ALA A 663 -26.32 17.46 -22.32
CA ALA A 663 -27.43 18.24 -22.80
C ALA A 663 -27.16 18.76 -24.23
N PRO A 664 -28.18 18.79 -25.10
CA PRO A 664 -28.05 19.25 -26.49
C PRO A 664 -27.64 20.72 -26.57
N HIS A 665 -27.94 21.50 -25.53
CA HIS A 665 -27.63 22.91 -25.46
C HIS A 665 -27.01 23.32 -24.12
N ASN A 666 -26.54 24.56 -24.04
CA ASN A 666 -25.85 25.16 -22.90
C ASN A 666 -26.66 26.31 -22.32
N TYR A 667 -27.37 26.06 -21.23
CA TYR A 667 -28.25 26.99 -20.56
C TYR A 667 -27.98 26.98 -19.05
N LYS A 668 -28.34 28.08 -18.39
CA LYS A 668 -28.46 28.14 -16.92
C LYS A 668 -29.63 29.03 -16.51
N THR A 669 -30.28 28.72 -15.40
CA THR A 669 -31.18 29.67 -14.74
C THR A 669 -30.37 30.61 -13.85
N MET A 670 -30.95 31.76 -13.50
CA MET A 670 -30.56 32.45 -12.28
C MET A 670 -31.15 31.72 -11.08
N LEU A 671 -30.64 32.01 -9.88
CA LEU A 671 -31.20 31.49 -8.64
C LEU A 671 -32.59 32.11 -8.41
N GLU A 672 -33.66 31.34 -8.66
CA GLU A 672 -35.04 31.82 -8.55
C GLU A 672 -35.69 31.33 -7.26
N LYS A 673 -36.23 32.26 -6.45
CA LYS A 673 -36.92 31.95 -5.18
C LYS A 673 -38.40 31.63 -5.40
N PHE A 674 -38.95 30.74 -4.59
CA PHE A 674 -40.38 30.47 -4.52
C PHE A 674 -40.78 29.95 -3.14
N THR A 675 -42.06 30.11 -2.79
CA THR A 675 -42.64 29.60 -1.54
C THR A 675 -43.95 28.88 -1.82
N PHE A 676 -44.26 27.90 -0.99
CA PHE A 676 -45.56 27.27 -0.85
C PHE A 676 -46.11 27.61 0.53
N SER A 677 -47.00 28.60 0.61
CA SER A 677 -47.56 29.10 1.88
C SER A 677 -49.08 29.29 1.77
N TYR A 678 -49.82 28.98 2.84
CA TYR A 678 -51.24 29.29 2.97
C TYR A 678 -51.43 30.74 3.47
N GLY A 679 -52.25 31.55 2.79
CA GLY A 679 -52.47 32.97 3.11
C GLY A 679 -53.87 33.29 3.64
N TYR A 680 -54.00 34.36 4.43
CA TYR A 680 -55.26 34.92 4.91
C TYR A 680 -55.54 36.24 4.15
N GLY A 681 -56.66 36.34 3.41
CA GLY A 681 -57.07 37.61 2.79
C GLY A 681 -58.08 37.52 1.64
N ALA A 682 -59.33 37.88 1.98
CA ALA A 682 -60.39 38.59 1.23
C ALA A 682 -60.64 38.34 -0.28
N ASP A 683 -61.91 37.99 -0.55
CA ASP A 683 -62.67 38.12 -1.80
C ASP A 683 -62.19 37.33 -3.03
N ILE A 684 -62.49 36.02 -3.07
CA ILE A 684 -62.55 35.26 -4.32
C ILE A 684 -63.79 34.36 -4.33
N ASN A 685 -64.77 34.69 -5.18
CA ASN A 685 -65.92 33.84 -5.48
C ASN A 685 -65.49 32.67 -6.37
N LEU A 686 -65.74 31.43 -5.96
CA LEU A 686 -65.66 30.26 -6.84
C LEU A 686 -66.90 29.38 -6.69
N TYR A 687 -67.66 29.29 -7.78
CA TYR A 687 -68.68 28.29 -8.03
C TYR A 687 -68.03 26.91 -8.20
N THR A 688 -68.79 25.91 -7.78
CA THR A 688 -68.52 24.48 -7.66
C THR A 688 -68.25 23.74 -8.97
N GLU A 689 -67.39 22.72 -8.92
CA GLU A 689 -67.78 21.33 -9.24
C GLU A 689 -66.81 20.31 -8.60
N LYS A 690 -67.35 19.41 -7.77
CA LYS A 690 -66.65 18.25 -7.19
C LYS A 690 -66.65 17.11 -8.21
N LYS A 691 -65.48 16.73 -8.74
CA LYS A 691 -65.21 15.35 -9.18
C LYS A 691 -63.71 15.00 -9.14
N ALA A 692 -63.42 13.93 -8.41
CA ALA A 692 -62.22 13.07 -8.44
C ALA A 692 -60.83 13.72 -8.69
N GLY A 693 -60.12 14.05 -7.61
CA GLY A 693 -58.70 13.66 -7.47
C GLY A 693 -57.61 14.53 -8.10
N LEU A 694 -57.93 15.61 -8.82
CA LEU A 694 -56.93 16.57 -9.30
C LEU A 694 -57.48 17.98 -9.07
N VAL A 695 -56.83 18.72 -8.17
CA VAL A 695 -57.16 20.14 -7.98
C VAL A 695 -56.05 20.97 -8.62
N GLU A 696 -56.33 21.43 -9.84
CA GLU A 696 -55.45 22.33 -10.59
C GLU A 696 -55.76 23.76 -10.16
N PHE A 697 -54.96 24.30 -9.22
CA PHE A 697 -55.06 25.71 -8.82
C PHE A 697 -53.80 26.45 -9.27
N VAL A 698 -53.96 27.35 -10.25
CA VAL A 698 -52.94 28.32 -10.62
C VAL A 698 -53.63 29.68 -10.70
N GLU A 699 -53.47 30.52 -9.68
CA GLU A 699 -53.69 31.95 -9.83
C GLU A 699 -52.34 32.69 -9.84
N LYS A 700 -52.22 33.60 -10.79
CA LYS A 700 -50.99 34.27 -11.18
C LYS A 700 -50.85 35.54 -10.36
N ILE A 701 -50.00 35.55 -9.34
CA ILE A 701 -49.56 36.82 -8.72
C ILE A 701 -48.24 37.23 -9.39
N GLU A 702 -48.20 38.44 -9.96
CA GLU A 702 -47.06 39.01 -10.68
C GLU A 702 -45.77 39.23 -9.86
N LYS A 703 -45.68 38.78 -8.59
CA LYS A 703 -44.44 38.84 -7.80
C LYS A 703 -44.25 37.64 -6.87
N GLY A 704 -43.95 36.47 -7.45
CA GLY A 704 -43.07 35.46 -6.85
C GLY A 704 -43.61 34.62 -5.68
N GLY A 705 -44.91 34.62 -5.42
CA GLY A 705 -45.57 33.71 -4.46
C GLY A 705 -46.58 32.80 -5.16
N ILE A 706 -46.64 31.53 -4.76
CA ILE A 706 -47.75 30.61 -5.09
C ILE A 706 -48.67 30.63 -3.88
N VAL A 707 -49.91 31.10 -4.03
CA VAL A 707 -50.91 31.15 -2.94
C VAL A 707 -52.03 30.17 -3.29
N LEU A 708 -52.35 29.26 -2.37
CA LEU A 708 -53.53 28.40 -2.46
C LEU A 708 -54.70 29.04 -1.70
N SER A 709 -55.90 28.96 -2.26
CA SER A 709 -57.12 29.59 -1.74
C SER A 709 -57.85 28.82 -0.62
N ALA A 710 -57.37 27.63 -0.23
CA ALA A 710 -57.97 26.83 0.85
C ALA A 710 -57.03 26.77 2.06
N ILE A 711 -57.51 27.18 3.24
CA ILE A 711 -56.76 27.11 4.50
C ILE A 711 -56.54 25.64 4.89
N ASP A 712 -55.29 25.22 5.15
CA ASP A 712 -55.02 23.93 5.78
C ASP A 712 -55.44 23.97 7.27
N ASN A 713 -56.62 23.43 7.56
CA ASN A 713 -57.17 23.27 8.91
C ASN A 713 -57.06 21.82 9.41
N ALA A 714 -56.27 20.96 8.76
CA ALA A 714 -56.20 19.54 9.10
C ALA A 714 -55.52 19.32 10.45
N THR A 715 -56.29 18.88 11.45
CA THR A 715 -55.76 18.43 12.74
C THR A 715 -55.29 16.98 12.66
N TYR A 716 -56.02 16.12 11.96
CA TYR A 716 -55.73 14.70 11.80
C TYR A 716 -55.19 14.35 10.41
N ASN A 717 -54.47 13.23 10.28
CA ASN A 717 -53.90 12.77 9.02
C ASN A 717 -54.95 12.66 7.91
N SER A 718 -56.12 12.11 8.24
CA SER A 718 -57.27 11.96 7.35
C SER A 718 -57.78 13.25 6.72
N GLN A 719 -57.55 14.39 7.37
CA GLN A 719 -58.03 15.69 6.94
C GLN A 719 -57.05 16.38 5.98
N TYR A 720 -55.80 15.92 5.90
CA TYR A 720 -54.75 16.58 5.10
C TYR A 720 -54.76 16.12 3.64
N VAL A 721 -54.76 17.09 2.71
CA VAL A 721 -54.78 16.85 1.26
C VAL A 721 -53.40 17.10 0.67
N TYR A 722 -52.76 16.07 0.11
CA TYR A 722 -51.42 16.15 -0.51
C TYR A 722 -51.46 16.96 -1.83
N PRO A 723 -50.85 18.17 -1.90
CA PRO A 723 -50.95 19.03 -3.08
C PRO A 723 -49.86 18.78 -4.14
N THR A 724 -50.19 19.11 -5.40
CA THR A 724 -49.25 19.13 -6.54
C THR A 724 -49.10 20.54 -7.08
N VAL A 725 -47.87 21.05 -7.12
CA VAL A 725 -47.54 22.41 -7.57
C VAL A 725 -46.87 22.34 -8.93
N ASN A 726 -47.39 23.07 -9.92
CA ASN A 726 -46.78 23.17 -11.26
C ASN A 726 -46.12 24.54 -11.44
N LYS A 727 -44.82 24.60 -11.78
CA LYS A 727 -44.14 25.88 -12.03
C LYS A 727 -43.14 25.82 -13.19
N ASN A 728 -43.14 26.87 -14.02
CA ASN A 728 -42.14 27.07 -15.06
C ASN A 728 -40.98 27.93 -14.54
N PHE A 729 -39.76 27.56 -14.86
CA PHE A 729 -38.53 28.31 -14.56
C PHE A 729 -37.76 28.60 -15.84
N TYR A 730 -37.15 29.79 -15.93
CA TYR A 730 -36.59 30.29 -17.18
C TYR A 730 -35.05 30.33 -17.16
N ALA A 731 -34.43 29.71 -18.16
CA ALA A 731 -32.98 29.59 -18.31
C ALA A 731 -32.44 30.47 -19.44
N THR A 732 -31.35 31.17 -19.17
CA THR A 732 -30.60 31.96 -20.16
C THR A 732 -29.55 31.10 -20.88
N PRO A 733 -29.39 31.25 -22.20
CA PRO A 733 -28.35 30.57 -22.96
C PRO A 733 -26.96 31.10 -22.59
N LEU A 734 -25.98 30.21 -22.56
CA LEU A 734 -24.58 30.53 -22.30
C LEU A 734 -23.79 30.69 -23.60
N LEU A 735 -22.59 31.27 -23.51
CA LEU A 735 -21.67 31.29 -24.65
C LEU A 735 -21.42 29.85 -25.17
N PRO A 736 -21.31 29.67 -26.51
CA PRO A 736 -21.10 28.36 -27.11
C PRO A 736 -19.80 27.69 -26.64
N LEU A 737 -19.77 26.37 -26.82
CA LEU A 737 -18.57 25.56 -26.59
C LEU A 737 -18.39 24.52 -27.68
N VAL A 738 -17.13 24.12 -27.89
CA VAL A 738 -16.73 23.06 -28.82
C VAL A 738 -15.92 22.04 -28.04
N LYS A 739 -16.25 20.75 -28.16
CA LYS A 739 -15.45 19.67 -27.60
C LYS A 739 -15.32 18.52 -28.60
N GLY A 740 -14.27 17.73 -28.45
CA GLY A 740 -13.99 16.59 -29.30
C GLY A 740 -12.80 15.81 -28.79
N ARG A 741 -12.43 14.78 -29.55
CA ARG A 741 -11.34 13.88 -29.20
C ARG A 741 -10.44 13.68 -30.39
N VAL A 742 -9.13 13.80 -30.21
CA VAL A 742 -8.15 13.50 -31.25
C VAL A 742 -7.69 12.05 -31.09
N VAL A 743 -7.78 11.29 -32.17
CA VAL A 743 -7.42 9.87 -32.20
C VAL A 743 -6.39 9.59 -33.29
N ARG A 744 -5.66 8.49 -33.15
CA ARG A 744 -4.84 7.95 -34.24
C ARG A 744 -5.74 7.44 -35.37
N SER A 745 -5.39 7.75 -36.62
CA SER A 745 -6.20 7.33 -37.77
C SER A 745 -6.11 5.84 -38.09
N ASP A 746 -5.00 5.19 -37.74
CA ASP A 746 -4.70 3.78 -37.98
C ASP A 746 -5.15 2.86 -36.85
N GLN A 747 -5.74 3.41 -35.78
CA GLN A 747 -6.20 2.64 -34.62
C GLN A 747 -7.47 3.24 -34.02
N THR A 748 -8.58 2.51 -34.12
CA THR A 748 -9.87 2.94 -33.59
C THR A 748 -9.81 3.17 -32.08
N GLY A 749 -10.26 4.34 -31.62
CA GLY A 749 -10.36 4.67 -30.20
C GLY A 749 -9.03 4.92 -29.49
N ALA A 750 -7.89 4.99 -30.20
CA ALA A 750 -6.61 5.34 -29.60
C ALA A 750 -6.45 6.85 -29.50
N GLY A 751 -6.72 7.39 -28.31
CA GLY A 751 -6.58 8.81 -28.01
C GLY A 751 -5.14 9.30 -28.12
N LEU A 752 -4.94 10.46 -28.74
CA LEU A 752 -3.62 11.09 -28.84
C LEU A 752 -3.44 12.14 -27.76
N THR A 753 -2.49 11.90 -26.86
CA THR A 753 -2.10 12.86 -25.82
C THR A 753 -1.23 13.99 -26.37
N ASN A 754 -1.28 15.16 -25.74
CA ASN A 754 -0.41 16.29 -26.04
C ASN A 754 -0.51 16.85 -27.48
N VAL A 755 -1.62 16.60 -28.17
CA VAL A 755 -1.91 17.21 -29.47
C VAL A 755 -2.28 18.68 -29.24
N LYS A 756 -1.61 19.60 -29.94
CA LYS A 756 -2.00 21.00 -29.98
C LYS A 756 -3.19 21.18 -30.91
N VAL A 757 -4.34 21.46 -30.31
CA VAL A 757 -5.59 21.81 -30.99
C VAL A 757 -5.67 23.33 -31.03
N ASN A 758 -5.50 23.95 -32.20
CA ASN A 758 -5.66 25.39 -32.35
C ASN A 758 -7.08 25.68 -32.86
N LEU A 759 -7.90 26.35 -32.05
CA LEU A 759 -9.16 26.91 -32.50
C LEU A 759 -8.87 28.15 -33.33
N MET A 760 -9.15 28.08 -34.61
CA MET A 760 -9.01 29.18 -35.55
C MET A 760 -10.34 29.89 -35.71
N LYS A 761 -10.31 31.22 -35.82
CA LYS A 761 -11.46 32.04 -36.22
C LYS A 761 -11.15 32.78 -37.52
N LEU A 762 -12.14 32.88 -38.39
CA LEU A 762 -12.04 33.69 -39.61
C LEU A 762 -12.18 35.17 -39.26
N LYS A 763 -11.15 35.96 -39.55
CA LYS A 763 -11.16 37.42 -39.46
C LYS A 763 -11.06 38.00 -40.87
N PHE A 764 -11.94 38.93 -41.21
CA PHE A 764 -11.90 39.61 -42.50
C PHE A 764 -11.06 40.89 -42.40
N ILE A 765 -10.09 41.05 -43.30
CA ILE A 765 -9.38 42.32 -43.53
C ILE A 765 -9.80 42.81 -44.93
N GLY A 766 -10.69 43.81 -44.97
CA GLY A 766 -11.43 44.13 -46.20
C GLY A 766 -12.26 42.92 -46.65
N ASN A 767 -12.12 42.49 -47.90
CA ASN A 767 -12.79 41.30 -48.44
C ASN A 767 -11.96 40.00 -48.30
N LEU A 768 -10.79 40.02 -47.65
CA LEU A 768 -9.91 38.86 -47.53
C LEU A 768 -10.17 38.09 -46.21
N PRO A 769 -10.64 36.83 -46.25
CA PRO A 769 -10.76 35.99 -45.06
C PRO A 769 -9.39 35.45 -44.62
N LEU A 770 -8.98 35.73 -43.38
CA LEU A 770 -7.75 35.19 -42.79
C LEU A 770 -8.06 34.38 -41.53
N PRO A 771 -7.67 33.09 -41.47
CA PRO A 771 -7.82 32.30 -40.26
C PRO A 771 -6.74 32.68 -39.24
N ILE A 772 -7.15 33.13 -38.07
CA ILE A 772 -6.25 33.49 -36.96
C ILE A 772 -6.50 32.57 -35.76
N ILE A 773 -5.48 32.30 -34.98
CA ILE A 773 -5.61 31.48 -33.76
C ILE A 773 -6.38 32.30 -32.71
N GLU A 774 -7.54 31.79 -32.28
CA GLU A 774 -8.32 32.36 -31.20
C GLU A 774 -7.90 31.79 -29.84
N ARG A 775 -7.68 30.48 -29.79
CA ARG A 775 -7.23 29.78 -28.58
C ARG A 775 -6.52 28.48 -28.94
N THR A 776 -5.61 28.03 -28.09
CA THR A 776 -4.95 26.71 -28.21
C THR A 776 -5.32 25.86 -26.99
N TYR A 777 -5.55 24.58 -27.23
CA TYR A 777 -5.74 23.56 -26.19
C TYR A 777 -4.79 22.40 -26.46
N THR A 778 -4.34 21.73 -25.42
CA THR A 778 -3.52 20.53 -25.52
C THR A 778 -4.33 19.34 -25.02
N THR A 779 -4.47 18.30 -25.84
CA THR A 779 -5.29 17.14 -25.48
C THR A 779 -4.78 16.44 -24.23
N ASN A 780 -5.70 15.90 -23.44
CA ASN A 780 -5.38 15.04 -22.29
C ASN A 780 -4.94 13.63 -22.74
N ALA A 781 -4.71 12.72 -21.79
CA ALA A 781 -4.28 11.35 -22.05
C ALA A 781 -5.24 10.53 -22.95
N THR A 782 -6.54 10.84 -22.92
CA THR A 782 -7.57 10.18 -23.72
C THR A 782 -7.79 10.84 -25.10
N GLY A 783 -7.10 11.95 -25.38
CA GLY A 783 -7.20 12.72 -26.61
C GLY A 783 -8.25 13.83 -26.59
N ASP A 784 -8.91 14.08 -25.47
CA ASP A 784 -10.02 15.03 -25.39
C ASP A 784 -9.55 16.49 -25.31
N PHE A 785 -10.35 17.38 -25.90
CA PHE A 785 -10.19 18.83 -25.80
C PHE A 785 -11.54 19.54 -25.64
N LYS A 786 -11.52 20.72 -25.01
CA LYS A 786 -12.72 21.55 -24.80
C LYS A 786 -12.39 23.04 -24.88
N PHE A 787 -13.10 23.75 -25.75
CA PHE A 787 -13.13 25.20 -25.82
C PHE A 787 -14.48 25.71 -25.32
N ALA A 788 -14.50 26.32 -24.13
CA ALA A 788 -15.70 26.93 -23.56
C ALA A 788 -15.63 28.47 -23.61
N PHE A 789 -16.79 29.12 -23.41
CA PHE A 789 -16.93 30.57 -23.39
C PHE A 789 -16.48 31.21 -24.71
N LEU A 790 -16.95 30.67 -25.82
CA LEU A 790 -16.62 31.17 -27.14
C LEU A 790 -17.47 32.41 -27.46
N PRO A 791 -16.88 33.59 -27.70
CA PRO A 791 -17.65 34.79 -28.02
C PRO A 791 -18.37 34.65 -29.36
N VAL A 792 -19.52 35.32 -29.48
CA VAL A 792 -20.27 35.47 -30.72
C VAL A 792 -20.31 36.94 -31.13
N GLU A 793 -20.41 37.18 -32.43
CA GLU A 793 -20.53 38.50 -33.04
C GLU A 793 -21.95 38.65 -33.58
N TYR A 794 -22.58 39.79 -33.27
CA TYR A 794 -23.95 40.09 -33.66
C TYR A 794 -23.96 41.09 -34.82
N SER A 795 -24.90 40.93 -35.74
CA SER A 795 -25.23 41.95 -36.73
C SER A 795 -25.74 43.21 -36.02
N PRO A 796 -25.37 44.42 -36.47
CA PRO A 796 -25.87 45.67 -35.88
C PRO A 796 -27.35 45.95 -36.17
N THR A 797 -27.99 45.17 -37.07
CA THR A 797 -29.39 45.35 -37.48
C THR A 797 -30.32 44.41 -36.70
N SER A 798 -31.37 44.97 -36.08
CA SER A 798 -32.44 44.20 -35.42
C SER A 798 -33.04 43.17 -36.40
N PRO A 799 -33.23 41.89 -36.03
CA PRO A 799 -33.23 41.31 -34.66
C PRO A 799 -31.86 40.85 -34.13
N TYR A 800 -30.76 41.47 -34.58
CA TYR A 800 -29.37 41.21 -34.16
C TYR A 800 -28.92 39.76 -34.35
N PRO A 801 -29.06 39.14 -35.54
CA PRO A 801 -28.64 37.76 -35.75
C PRO A 801 -27.12 37.58 -35.56
N ILE A 802 -26.71 36.40 -35.10
CA ILE A 802 -25.29 36.03 -34.98
C ILE A 802 -24.68 35.91 -36.39
N ASN A 803 -23.66 36.70 -36.68
CA ASN A 803 -22.98 36.77 -37.98
C ASN A 803 -21.48 36.41 -37.90
N GLY A 804 -21.01 35.86 -36.78
CA GLY A 804 -19.63 35.38 -36.65
C GLY A 804 -19.22 35.03 -35.22
N PRO A 805 -17.97 34.60 -35.01
CA PRO A 805 -17.03 34.18 -36.05
C PRO A 805 -17.22 32.71 -36.46
N VAL A 806 -16.96 32.40 -37.73
CA VAL A 806 -16.86 31.02 -38.23
C VAL A 806 -15.51 30.43 -37.80
N ARG A 807 -15.51 29.19 -37.30
CA ARG A 807 -14.35 28.56 -36.66
C ARG A 807 -13.92 27.27 -37.33
N SER A 808 -12.65 26.92 -37.14
CA SER A 808 -12.08 25.63 -37.53
C SER A 808 -11.04 25.18 -36.49
N LEU A 809 -10.66 23.91 -36.52
CA LEU A 809 -9.63 23.33 -35.67
C LEU A 809 -8.41 22.99 -36.53
N PHE A 810 -7.23 23.46 -36.14
CA PHE A 810 -5.96 23.04 -36.73
C PHE A 810 -5.18 22.20 -35.73
N LEU A 811 -5.10 20.90 -36.02
CA LEU A 811 -4.48 19.89 -35.18
C LEU A 811 -3.01 19.73 -35.55
N THR A 812 -2.11 19.86 -34.57
CA THR A 812 -0.68 19.60 -34.74
C THR A 812 -0.15 18.73 -33.60
N ALA A 813 0.61 17.70 -33.95
CA ALA A 813 1.29 16.82 -33.01
C ALA A 813 2.65 16.42 -33.58
N ASN A 814 3.65 16.26 -32.71
CA ASN A 814 5.00 15.90 -33.13
C ASN A 814 4.98 14.52 -33.79
N GLY A 815 5.55 14.43 -34.99
CA GLY A 815 5.62 13.17 -35.74
C GLY A 815 4.32 12.76 -36.43
N PHE A 816 3.26 13.59 -36.40
CA PHE A 816 2.00 13.35 -37.12
C PHE A 816 1.79 14.38 -38.23
N LYS A 817 0.96 14.05 -39.22
CA LYS A 817 0.55 14.98 -40.28
C LYS A 817 -0.52 15.92 -39.72
N SER A 818 -0.31 17.23 -39.83
CA SER A 818 -1.28 18.24 -39.40
C SER A 818 -2.56 18.22 -40.23
N LYS A 819 -3.72 18.50 -39.61
CA LYS A 819 -5.03 18.44 -40.29
C LYS A 819 -5.96 19.57 -39.82
N ILE A 820 -6.79 20.08 -40.73
CA ILE A 820 -7.81 21.10 -40.44
C ILE A 820 -9.20 20.45 -40.44
N TRP A 821 -10.02 20.80 -39.45
CA TRP A 821 -11.43 20.39 -39.33
C TRP A 821 -12.34 21.60 -39.22
N GLN A 822 -13.38 21.68 -40.05
CA GLN A 822 -14.33 22.80 -40.01
C GLN A 822 -15.35 22.62 -38.87
N ILE A 823 -15.67 23.70 -38.16
CA ILE A 823 -16.74 23.71 -37.15
C ILE A 823 -17.98 24.33 -37.80
N GLN A 824 -19.00 23.51 -38.04
CA GLN A 824 -20.28 23.95 -38.61
C GLN A 824 -21.27 24.27 -37.48
N GLY A 825 -21.50 25.55 -37.19
CA GLY A 825 -22.50 26.00 -36.23
C GLY A 825 -23.91 26.14 -36.82
N GLN A 826 -24.91 26.40 -35.96
CA GLN A 826 -26.32 26.48 -36.37
C GLN A 826 -26.76 27.84 -36.93
N ALA A 827 -25.92 28.88 -36.86
CA ALA A 827 -26.26 30.17 -37.45
C ALA A 827 -26.26 30.09 -38.99
N GLN A 828 -27.02 30.96 -39.67
CA GLN A 828 -27.18 30.92 -41.14
C GLN A 828 -25.85 30.99 -41.91
N ASN A 829 -24.83 31.62 -41.34
CA ASN A 829 -23.50 31.75 -41.93
C ASN A 829 -22.50 30.66 -41.46
N GLY A 830 -22.96 29.65 -40.72
CA GLY A 830 -22.13 28.57 -40.16
C GLY A 830 -21.42 28.90 -38.85
N ALA A 831 -21.67 30.06 -38.23
CA ALA A 831 -21.15 30.39 -36.90
C ALA A 831 -21.92 29.65 -35.79
N LEU A 832 -21.28 29.51 -34.62
CA LEU A 832 -21.92 28.90 -33.44
C LEU A 832 -22.95 29.84 -32.84
N GLN A 833 -24.16 29.34 -32.54
CA GLN A 833 -25.20 30.10 -31.86
C GLN A 833 -24.96 30.17 -30.34
N MET A 834 -25.58 31.16 -29.70
CA MET A 834 -25.66 31.21 -28.24
C MET A 834 -26.38 29.96 -27.70
N GLY A 835 -25.83 29.35 -26.66
CA GLY A 835 -26.28 28.08 -26.10
C GLY A 835 -25.86 26.84 -26.90
N GLU A 836 -25.15 26.96 -28.03
CA GLU A 836 -24.75 25.79 -28.82
C GLU A 836 -23.59 25.00 -28.18
N LYS A 837 -23.74 23.67 -28.11
CA LYS A 837 -22.67 22.73 -27.77
C LYS A 837 -22.29 21.92 -28.99
N LYS A 838 -21.13 22.19 -29.58
CA LYS A 838 -20.65 21.42 -30.73
C LYS A 838 -19.81 20.23 -30.28
N GLN A 839 -20.30 19.02 -30.54
CA GLN A 839 -19.56 17.77 -30.41
C GLN A 839 -18.89 17.42 -31.75
N MET A 840 -17.56 17.35 -31.78
CA MET A 840 -16.80 17.06 -33.01
C MET A 840 -16.56 15.56 -33.27
N GLY A 841 -16.89 14.68 -32.33
CA GLY A 841 -16.57 13.25 -32.40
C GLY A 841 -15.07 12.98 -32.33
N ASP A 842 -14.67 11.81 -32.85
CA ASP A 842 -13.27 11.41 -33.01
C ASP A 842 -12.67 12.08 -34.26
N LEU A 843 -11.56 12.80 -34.06
CA LEU A 843 -10.81 13.53 -35.07
C LEU A 843 -9.52 12.76 -35.39
N PRO A 844 -9.50 11.92 -36.44
CA PRO A 844 -8.33 11.10 -36.78
C PRO A 844 -7.16 11.95 -37.31
N LEU A 845 -5.97 11.71 -36.75
CA LEU A 845 -4.69 12.29 -37.15
C LEU A 845 -3.75 11.20 -37.67
N ASP A 846 -3.14 11.42 -38.83
CA ASP A 846 -2.32 10.42 -39.52
C ASP A 846 -0.87 10.40 -38.99
N PRO A 847 -0.32 9.22 -38.66
CA PRO A 847 1.10 9.08 -38.36
C PRO A 847 1.99 9.62 -39.50
N GLY A 848 3.13 10.21 -39.14
CA GLY A 848 3.99 10.92 -40.07
C GLY A 848 4.88 10.03 -40.95
N ALA A 849 5.02 8.74 -40.64
CA ALA A 849 5.88 7.82 -41.37
C ALA A 849 5.35 6.38 -41.39
N ILE A 850 5.90 5.58 -42.32
CA ILE A 850 5.75 4.13 -42.36
C ILE A 850 7.14 3.50 -42.19
N VAL A 851 7.28 2.58 -41.24
CA VAL A 851 8.49 1.76 -41.08
C VAL A 851 8.24 0.34 -41.52
N PHE A 852 9.22 -0.26 -42.18
CA PHE A 852 9.17 -1.67 -42.58
C PHE A 852 10.51 -2.36 -42.37
N GLY A 853 10.51 -3.68 -42.37
CA GLY A 853 11.73 -4.45 -42.16
C GLY A 853 11.45 -5.94 -42.02
N LYS A 854 12.43 -6.68 -41.52
CA LYS A 854 12.36 -8.11 -41.28
C LYS A 854 12.75 -8.45 -39.84
N ILE A 855 12.35 -9.62 -39.36
CA ILE A 855 12.73 -10.13 -38.03
C ILE A 855 13.28 -11.56 -38.11
N SER A 856 14.39 -11.79 -37.43
CA SER A 856 15.01 -13.12 -37.28
C SER A 856 15.65 -13.27 -35.90
N ASP A 857 15.98 -14.50 -35.54
CA ASP A 857 16.96 -14.78 -34.49
C ASP A 857 18.38 -14.38 -34.95
N GLU A 858 19.37 -14.53 -34.06
CA GLU A 858 20.77 -14.23 -34.36
C GLU A 858 21.42 -15.19 -35.40
N TYR A 859 20.79 -16.34 -35.65
CA TYR A 859 21.24 -17.34 -36.63
C TYR A 859 20.63 -17.11 -38.02
N GLY A 860 19.70 -16.17 -38.14
CA GLY A 860 19.03 -15.81 -39.39
C GLY A 860 17.71 -16.56 -39.65
N ASN A 861 17.22 -17.35 -38.69
CA ASN A 861 15.91 -17.98 -38.79
C ASN A 861 14.83 -16.96 -38.43
N GLY A 862 13.80 -16.86 -39.25
CA GLY A 862 12.61 -16.08 -38.91
C GLY A 862 11.95 -16.58 -37.63
N ILE A 863 11.52 -15.64 -36.79
CA ILE A 863 10.78 -15.93 -35.56
C ILE A 863 9.41 -15.28 -35.60
N THR A 864 8.44 -15.88 -34.90
CA THR A 864 7.17 -15.24 -34.62
C THR A 864 7.34 -14.28 -33.46
N ALA A 865 7.03 -13.00 -33.64
CA ALA A 865 7.17 -12.00 -32.58
C ALA A 865 6.09 -10.92 -32.65
N LYS A 866 5.74 -10.40 -31.49
CA LYS A 866 4.98 -9.16 -31.33
C LYS A 866 5.95 -7.99 -31.35
N ILE A 867 5.71 -7.02 -32.23
CA ILE A 867 6.54 -5.82 -32.37
C ILE A 867 5.71 -4.59 -32.02
N LYS A 868 6.30 -3.70 -31.22
CA LYS A 868 5.73 -2.40 -30.85
C LYS A 868 6.77 -1.30 -31.05
N ILE A 869 6.41 -0.23 -31.75
CA ILE A 869 7.31 0.90 -32.06
C ILE A 869 6.67 2.20 -31.60
N GLY A 870 7.23 2.80 -30.55
CA GLY A 870 6.73 4.05 -29.99
C GLY A 870 5.27 3.95 -29.60
N ASP A 871 4.46 4.78 -30.23
CA ASP A 871 3.02 4.90 -30.02
C ASP A 871 2.19 4.05 -31.01
N SER A 872 2.83 3.22 -31.85
CA SER A 872 2.12 2.36 -32.80
C SER A 872 1.43 1.18 -32.11
N PRO A 873 0.34 0.64 -32.72
CA PRO A 873 -0.27 -0.60 -32.27
C PRO A 873 0.73 -1.75 -32.29
N GLU A 874 0.65 -2.63 -31.28
CA GLU A 874 1.40 -3.88 -31.31
C GLU A 874 0.88 -4.78 -32.44
N LYS A 875 1.79 -5.37 -33.22
CA LYS A 875 1.44 -6.30 -34.31
C LYS A 875 2.25 -7.58 -34.19
N THR A 876 1.59 -8.71 -34.39
CA THR A 876 2.25 -10.02 -34.48
C THR A 876 2.76 -10.24 -35.90
N VAL A 877 4.04 -10.56 -36.01
CA VAL A 877 4.76 -10.84 -37.26
C VAL A 877 5.09 -12.33 -37.27
N LYS A 878 4.83 -12.98 -38.41
CA LYS A 878 5.08 -14.41 -38.61
C LYS A 878 6.02 -14.64 -39.79
N PRO A 879 6.93 -15.62 -39.71
CA PRO A 879 7.72 -16.08 -40.86
C PRO A 879 6.84 -16.57 -42.02
N ALA A 880 7.30 -16.38 -43.26
CA ALA A 880 6.51 -16.72 -44.46
C ALA A 880 6.71 -18.16 -44.96
N GLY A 881 7.70 -18.88 -44.44
CA GLY A 881 8.09 -20.23 -44.89
C GLY A 881 9.56 -20.54 -44.61
N TYR A 882 10.11 -21.58 -45.23
CA TYR A 882 11.52 -21.99 -45.10
C TYR A 882 12.20 -22.07 -46.47
N PHE A 883 13.53 -21.95 -46.51
CA PHE A 883 14.34 -22.18 -47.72
C PHE A 883 15.59 -23.00 -47.38
N TYR A 884 16.11 -23.74 -48.36
CA TYR A 884 17.34 -24.51 -48.18
C TYR A 884 18.57 -23.64 -48.48
N ASN A 885 19.41 -23.42 -47.46
CA ASN A 885 20.66 -22.68 -47.61
C ASN A 885 21.77 -23.61 -48.10
N ILE A 886 22.18 -23.45 -49.37
CA ILE A 886 23.17 -24.29 -50.05
C ILE A 886 24.56 -24.19 -49.39
N LYS A 887 24.89 -23.05 -48.75
CA LYS A 887 26.19 -22.83 -48.09
C LYS A 887 26.28 -23.55 -46.75
N THR A 888 25.21 -23.52 -45.95
CA THR A 888 25.17 -24.16 -44.63
C THR A 888 24.60 -25.58 -44.67
N LYS A 889 24.06 -26.01 -45.82
CA LYS A 889 23.34 -27.28 -46.01
C LYS A 889 22.21 -27.49 -44.99
N GLN A 890 21.53 -26.40 -44.62
CA GLN A 890 20.45 -26.41 -43.62
C GLN A 890 19.21 -25.68 -44.14
N PHE A 891 18.03 -26.12 -43.69
CA PHE A 891 16.80 -25.38 -43.87
C PHE A 891 16.77 -24.18 -42.91
N VAL A 892 16.56 -22.98 -43.45
CA VAL A 892 16.48 -21.73 -42.70
C VAL A 892 15.07 -21.19 -42.81
N ILE A 893 14.48 -20.77 -41.69
CA ILE A 893 13.17 -20.14 -41.67
C ILE A 893 13.31 -18.73 -42.24
N THR A 894 12.47 -18.34 -43.20
CA THR A 894 12.51 -17.00 -43.80
C THR A 894 12.18 -15.92 -42.76
N PRO A 895 12.97 -14.83 -42.63
CA PRO A 895 12.67 -13.75 -41.70
C PRO A 895 11.26 -13.18 -41.90
N GLY A 896 10.53 -12.92 -40.81
CA GLY A 896 9.18 -12.37 -40.86
C GLY A 896 9.20 -10.90 -41.28
N SER A 897 8.41 -10.51 -42.28
CA SER A 897 8.36 -9.11 -42.75
C SER A 897 7.31 -8.32 -41.96
N PHE A 898 7.63 -7.07 -41.62
CA PHE A 898 6.71 -6.17 -40.92
C PHE A 898 6.61 -4.81 -41.59
N GLU A 899 5.49 -4.13 -41.35
CA GLU A 899 5.21 -2.76 -41.77
C GLU A 899 4.29 -2.11 -40.72
N PHE A 900 4.66 -0.91 -40.26
CA PHE A 900 3.94 -0.11 -39.26
C PHE A 900 3.81 1.36 -39.68
N PRO A 901 2.62 1.96 -39.59
CA PRO A 901 2.48 3.41 -39.46
C PRO A 901 2.97 3.86 -38.07
N VAL A 902 3.87 4.84 -38.03
CA VAL A 902 4.53 5.32 -36.81
C VAL A 902 4.66 6.84 -36.82
N ALA A 903 4.71 7.45 -35.65
CA ALA A 903 5.06 8.86 -35.56
C ALA A 903 6.47 9.08 -36.15
N LYS A 904 6.70 10.20 -36.84
CA LYS A 904 8.02 10.56 -37.39
C LYS A 904 8.86 11.30 -36.33
N LEU A 905 9.41 10.54 -35.38
CA LEU A 905 10.17 11.06 -34.24
C LEU A 905 11.56 10.43 -34.14
N ASN A 906 12.47 11.16 -33.48
CA ASN A 906 13.74 10.62 -33.02
C ASN A 906 13.52 9.78 -31.75
N HIS A 907 14.33 8.73 -31.56
CA HIS A 907 14.40 7.97 -30.31
C HIS A 907 13.07 7.36 -29.82
N GLN A 908 12.44 6.53 -30.65
CA GLN A 908 11.24 5.78 -30.27
C GLN A 908 11.58 4.39 -29.73
N PRO A 909 10.93 3.93 -28.65
CA PRO A 909 11.15 2.58 -28.14
C PRO A 909 10.68 1.54 -29.17
N LEU A 910 11.52 0.54 -29.44
CA LEU A 910 11.22 -0.64 -30.24
C LEU A 910 11.35 -1.84 -29.32
N ILE A 911 10.22 -2.51 -29.10
CA ILE A 911 10.11 -3.72 -28.28
C ILE A 911 9.72 -4.87 -29.19
N ILE A 912 10.46 -5.97 -29.07
CA ILE A 912 10.23 -7.19 -29.82
C ILE A 912 10.05 -8.32 -28.80
N THR A 913 8.87 -8.91 -28.78
CA THR A 913 8.53 -10.01 -27.86
C THR A 913 8.30 -11.28 -28.68
N PRO A 914 9.20 -12.27 -28.64
CA PRO A 914 8.96 -13.57 -29.27
C PRO A 914 7.69 -14.21 -28.73
N VAL A 915 6.91 -14.82 -29.61
CA VAL A 915 5.66 -15.51 -29.22
C VAL A 915 5.96 -16.94 -28.79
N ASP A 916 6.85 -17.61 -29.52
CA ASP A 916 7.22 -19.00 -29.28
C ASP A 916 8.45 -19.04 -28.34
N ASN A 917 8.29 -19.69 -27.18
CA ASN A 917 9.34 -19.86 -26.17
C ASN A 917 10.07 -18.55 -25.76
N PRO A 918 9.35 -17.52 -25.30
CA PRO A 918 9.92 -16.20 -24.98
C PRO A 918 11.04 -16.26 -23.92
N ALA A 919 11.01 -17.23 -23.01
CA ALA A 919 12.03 -17.41 -21.97
C ALA A 919 13.42 -17.75 -22.54
N SER A 920 13.48 -18.27 -23.77
CA SER A 920 14.73 -18.61 -24.44
C SER A 920 15.39 -17.43 -25.15
N TYR A 921 14.76 -16.25 -25.17
CA TYR A 921 15.24 -15.06 -25.85
C TYR A 921 15.43 -13.88 -24.87
N ILE A 922 16.35 -12.98 -25.23
CA ILE A 922 16.55 -11.71 -24.54
C ILE A 922 15.50 -10.73 -25.04
N ILE A 923 14.59 -10.32 -24.16
CA ILE A 923 13.60 -9.28 -24.41
C ILE A 923 14.14 -7.98 -23.80
N ASP A 924 14.40 -6.99 -24.65
CA ASP A 924 14.83 -5.66 -24.22
C ASP A 924 14.16 -4.55 -25.05
N THR A 925 14.24 -3.33 -24.53
CA THR A 925 13.78 -2.13 -25.22
C THR A 925 14.94 -1.52 -25.98
N SER A 926 14.87 -1.56 -27.31
CA SER A 926 15.78 -0.83 -28.19
C SER A 926 15.17 0.51 -28.61
N TYR A 927 15.92 1.36 -29.30
CA TYR A 927 15.41 2.66 -29.77
C TYR A 927 15.69 2.87 -31.25
N VAL A 928 14.72 3.42 -31.97
CA VAL A 928 14.82 3.72 -33.41
C VAL A 928 14.54 5.21 -33.67
N THR A 929 15.26 5.79 -34.62
CA THR A 929 15.06 7.17 -35.04
C THR A 929 14.44 7.18 -36.44
N ILE A 930 13.26 7.79 -36.56
CA ILE A 930 12.46 7.77 -37.79
C ILE A 930 12.50 9.15 -38.44
N THR A 931 13.26 9.28 -39.54
CA THR A 931 13.54 10.56 -40.21
C THR A 931 12.93 10.66 -41.61
N LYS A 932 12.51 9.54 -42.20
CA LYS A 932 11.91 9.46 -43.54
C LYS A 932 10.43 9.09 -43.47
N ASP A 933 9.65 9.52 -44.47
CA ASP A 933 8.22 9.18 -44.57
C ASP A 933 8.00 7.68 -44.83
N LYS A 934 8.97 7.02 -45.46
CA LYS A 934 9.10 5.57 -45.54
C LYS A 934 10.51 5.17 -45.12
N GLN A 935 10.65 4.33 -44.10
CA GLN A 935 11.95 3.96 -43.55
C GLN A 935 12.09 2.44 -43.39
N ASP A 936 13.10 1.88 -44.04
CA ASP A 936 13.52 0.50 -43.83
C ASP A 936 14.40 0.40 -42.58
N LEU A 937 14.01 -0.45 -41.62
CA LEU A 937 14.77 -0.77 -40.41
C LEU A 937 15.72 -1.96 -40.61
N GLY A 938 15.74 -2.55 -41.81
CA GLY A 938 16.53 -3.72 -42.12
C GLY A 938 16.01 -4.98 -41.40
N THR A 939 16.93 -5.89 -41.05
CA THR A 939 16.60 -7.10 -40.30
C THR A 939 16.88 -6.88 -38.81
N LEU A 940 15.83 -6.84 -38.01
CA LEU A 940 15.88 -6.80 -36.55
C LEU A 940 16.20 -8.19 -36.02
N LYS A 941 17.27 -8.28 -35.22
CA LYS A 941 17.74 -9.54 -34.63
C LYS A 941 17.30 -9.65 -33.17
N VAL A 942 16.70 -10.78 -32.83
CA VAL A 942 16.46 -11.18 -31.44
C VAL A 942 17.52 -12.21 -31.04
N TYR A 943 18.01 -12.14 -29.81
CA TYR A 943 19.12 -12.96 -29.34
C TYR A 943 18.64 -14.00 -28.35
N HIS A 944 19.12 -15.23 -28.44
CA HIS A 944 18.88 -16.26 -27.45
C HIS A 944 19.54 -15.88 -26.11
N LYS A 945 18.91 -16.28 -25.00
CA LYS A 945 19.35 -16.12 -23.62
C LYS A 945 20.49 -17.11 -23.31
N LEU A 946 21.67 -16.84 -23.87
CA LEU A 946 22.89 -17.64 -23.72
C LEU A 946 23.97 -16.85 -22.96
N HIS A 947 24.73 -17.56 -22.13
CA HIS A 947 26.02 -17.10 -21.62
C HIS A 947 27.04 -17.12 -22.74
N ARG A 948 27.71 -16.00 -23.00
CA ARG A 948 28.69 -15.83 -24.07
C ARG A 948 30.03 -15.40 -23.48
N MET A 949 30.81 -16.38 -23.01
CA MET A 949 32.06 -16.14 -22.28
C MET A 949 33.26 -16.36 -23.19
N VAL A 950 34.12 -15.35 -23.33
CA VAL A 950 35.36 -15.42 -24.11
C VAL A 950 36.56 -15.29 -23.18
N PHE A 951 37.30 -16.38 -23.00
CA PHE A 951 38.52 -16.40 -22.20
C PHE A 951 39.72 -16.04 -23.06
N VAL A 952 40.56 -15.14 -22.57
CA VAL A 952 41.82 -14.73 -23.18
C VAL A 952 42.95 -15.08 -22.21
N ILE A 953 43.69 -16.15 -22.50
CA ILE A 953 44.75 -16.67 -21.64
C ILE A 953 46.10 -16.10 -22.06
N LYS A 954 46.80 -15.49 -21.10
CA LYS A 954 48.06 -14.78 -21.30
C LYS A 954 49.16 -15.32 -20.39
N GLU A 955 50.41 -15.19 -20.79
CA GLU A 955 51.57 -15.47 -19.95
C GLU A 955 51.90 -14.24 -19.11
N SER A 956 51.86 -14.39 -17.79
CA SER A 956 52.22 -13.34 -16.84
C SER A 956 53.63 -12.82 -17.11
N GLN A 957 53.81 -11.49 -17.11
CA GLN A 957 55.12 -10.86 -17.29
C GLN A 957 55.49 -10.08 -16.01
N PRO A 958 56.79 -10.01 -15.66
CA PRO A 958 57.25 -9.16 -14.56
C PRO A 958 56.78 -7.72 -14.80
N TRP A 959 56.13 -7.12 -13.80
CA TRP A 959 55.60 -5.78 -13.92
C TRP A 959 55.89 -4.98 -12.66
N ILE A 960 56.45 -3.78 -12.87
CA ILE A 960 56.73 -2.80 -11.82
C ILE A 960 55.74 -1.65 -12.04
N PRO A 961 54.89 -1.32 -11.05
CA PRO A 961 53.99 -0.18 -11.15
C PRO A 961 54.78 1.11 -11.36
N THR A 962 54.41 1.89 -12.38
CA THR A 962 54.89 3.28 -12.51
C THR A 962 53.74 4.25 -12.22
N PRO A 963 54.03 5.51 -11.81
CA PRO A 963 52.99 6.52 -11.63
C PRO A 963 52.10 6.73 -12.87
N GLU A 964 52.63 6.56 -14.10
CA GLU A 964 51.81 6.66 -15.32
C GLU A 964 51.05 5.37 -15.68
N ASN A 965 51.46 4.22 -15.15
CA ASN A 965 50.75 2.94 -15.34
C ASN A 965 50.76 2.16 -14.03
N PRO A 966 49.85 2.47 -13.09
CA PRO A 966 49.74 1.80 -11.80
C PRO A 966 49.06 0.43 -11.88
N TYR A 967 48.70 -0.05 -13.08
CA TYR A 967 48.13 -1.38 -13.30
C TYR A 967 48.81 -2.13 -14.44
N PRO A 968 48.97 -3.46 -14.34
CA PRO A 968 49.58 -4.26 -15.40
C PRO A 968 48.71 -4.25 -16.66
N LYS A 969 49.32 -3.97 -17.82
CA LYS A 969 48.65 -4.03 -19.14
C LYS A 969 48.53 -5.49 -19.62
N VAL A 970 47.78 -6.30 -18.88
CA VAL A 970 47.63 -7.75 -19.12
C VAL A 970 47.23 -8.07 -20.58
N TYR A 971 46.48 -7.19 -21.24
CA TYR A 971 46.08 -7.37 -22.65
C TYR A 971 47.26 -7.42 -23.63
N GLN A 972 48.38 -6.76 -23.30
CA GLN A 972 49.60 -6.70 -24.11
C GLN A 972 50.51 -7.91 -23.89
N TRP A 973 50.22 -8.75 -22.90
CA TRP A 973 51.05 -9.91 -22.60
C TRP A 973 50.92 -11.02 -23.66
N PRO A 974 51.95 -11.88 -23.81
CA PRO A 974 51.94 -12.94 -24.82
C PRO A 974 50.76 -13.89 -24.61
N PRO A 975 50.01 -14.26 -25.67
CA PRO A 975 48.95 -15.25 -25.55
C PRO A 975 49.49 -16.65 -25.32
N ILE A 976 48.80 -17.46 -24.51
CA ILE A 976 49.11 -18.88 -24.34
C ILE A 976 48.19 -19.70 -25.24
N GLN A 977 48.76 -20.33 -26.26
CA GLN A 977 48.08 -21.28 -27.14
C GLN A 977 47.94 -22.65 -26.45
N ASN A 978 46.82 -23.34 -26.71
CA ASN A 978 46.50 -24.68 -26.21
C ASN A 978 46.37 -24.80 -24.68
N ALA A 979 46.17 -23.69 -23.96
CA ALA A 979 45.78 -23.74 -22.55
C ALA A 979 44.37 -24.32 -22.45
N LYS A 980 44.12 -25.21 -21.49
CA LYS A 980 42.81 -25.87 -21.34
C LYS A 980 41.96 -25.09 -20.33
N ILE A 981 40.75 -24.71 -20.73
CA ILE A 981 39.74 -24.09 -19.87
C ILE A 981 38.62 -25.10 -19.64
N LYS A 982 38.24 -25.31 -18.38
CA LYS A 982 37.10 -26.13 -17.95
C LYS A 982 36.08 -25.26 -17.21
N ILE A 983 34.81 -25.32 -17.61
CA ILE A 983 33.69 -24.66 -16.92
C ILE A 983 32.77 -25.73 -16.35
N GLN A 984 32.53 -25.71 -15.04
CA GLN A 984 31.64 -26.68 -14.39
C GLN A 984 30.16 -26.38 -14.73
N LEU A 985 29.48 -27.31 -15.41
CA LEU A 985 28.10 -27.15 -15.87
C LEU A 985 27.38 -28.52 -16.00
N LEU A 986 26.08 -28.61 -15.68
CA LEU A 986 25.24 -29.81 -15.89
C LEU A 986 25.84 -31.13 -15.37
N GLY A 987 26.52 -31.12 -14.22
CA GLY A 987 27.12 -32.35 -13.68
C GLY A 987 28.41 -32.81 -14.39
N SER A 988 29.02 -31.95 -15.22
CA SER A 988 30.30 -32.21 -15.92
C SER A 988 31.12 -30.93 -16.11
N TYR A 989 32.19 -31.01 -16.89
CA TYR A 989 32.96 -29.85 -17.37
C TYR A 989 32.71 -29.63 -18.87
N LEU A 990 32.41 -28.39 -19.26
CA LEU A 990 32.59 -27.92 -20.63
C LEU A 990 34.07 -27.55 -20.82
N GLU A 991 34.76 -28.23 -21.73
CA GLU A 991 36.19 -28.02 -21.96
C GLU A 991 36.48 -27.42 -23.33
N LYS A 992 37.39 -26.45 -23.41
CA LYS A 992 38.00 -25.97 -24.66
C LYS A 992 39.47 -25.61 -24.46
N THR A 993 40.23 -25.65 -25.55
CA THR A 993 41.60 -25.15 -25.59
C THR A 993 41.70 -23.81 -26.31
N THR A 994 42.63 -22.97 -25.88
CA THR A 994 42.88 -21.68 -26.54
C THR A 994 43.49 -21.82 -27.93
N ASN A 995 43.12 -20.92 -28.85
CA ASN A 995 43.75 -20.79 -30.16
C ASN A 995 45.12 -20.07 -30.10
N SER A 996 45.74 -19.79 -31.24
CA SER A 996 47.03 -19.09 -31.33
C SER A 996 47.03 -17.67 -30.75
N SER A 997 45.85 -17.04 -30.61
CA SER A 997 45.66 -15.74 -29.95
C SER A 997 45.37 -15.87 -28.46
N GLY A 998 45.41 -17.08 -27.90
CA GLY A 998 45.09 -17.35 -26.50
C GLY A 998 43.60 -17.33 -26.19
N ILE A 999 42.73 -17.43 -27.19
CA ILE A 999 41.28 -17.23 -27.03
C ILE A 999 40.52 -18.57 -27.02
N ALA A 1000 39.61 -18.73 -26.07
CA ALA A 1000 38.61 -19.81 -26.03
C ALA A 1000 37.20 -19.24 -25.77
N LYS A 1001 36.23 -19.57 -26.62
CA LYS A 1001 34.84 -19.07 -26.53
C LYS A 1001 33.86 -20.15 -26.09
N PHE A 1002 33.03 -19.86 -25.11
CA PHE A 1002 31.95 -20.71 -24.62
C PHE A 1002 30.60 -20.04 -24.85
N GLU A 1003 29.63 -20.81 -25.36
CA GLU A 1003 28.24 -20.39 -25.54
C GLU A 1003 27.34 -21.50 -24.99
N PHE A 1004 26.51 -21.20 -23.98
CA PHE A 1004 25.62 -22.19 -23.38
C PHE A 1004 24.42 -21.53 -22.66
N ALA A 1005 23.35 -22.32 -22.49
CA ALA A 1005 22.12 -21.93 -21.79
C ALA A 1005 22.18 -22.37 -20.31
N SER A 1006 21.90 -21.45 -19.39
CA SER A 1006 21.92 -21.68 -17.94
C SER A 1006 21.19 -20.54 -17.23
N ASP A 1007 20.57 -20.80 -16.07
CA ASP A 1007 20.04 -19.76 -15.17
C ASP A 1007 21.05 -19.37 -14.07
N ALA A 1008 22.11 -20.15 -13.88
CA ALA A 1008 23.18 -19.80 -12.97
C ALA A 1008 23.96 -18.59 -13.47
N THR A 1009 24.41 -17.74 -12.56
CA THR A 1009 25.25 -16.58 -12.88
C THR A 1009 26.71 -16.75 -12.44
N ASN A 1010 27.01 -17.78 -11.64
CA ASN A 1010 28.33 -18.07 -11.10
C ASN A 1010 28.81 -19.42 -11.65
N PHE A 1011 30.00 -19.43 -12.26
CA PHE A 1011 30.59 -20.62 -12.87
C PHE A 1011 31.99 -20.87 -12.34
N LYS A 1012 32.24 -22.08 -11.83
CA LYS A 1012 33.61 -22.53 -11.48
C LYS A 1012 34.39 -22.75 -12.78
N VAL A 1013 35.51 -22.05 -12.91
CA VAL A 1013 36.40 -22.11 -14.06
C VAL A 1013 37.79 -22.56 -13.61
N ILE A 1014 38.33 -23.55 -14.31
CA ILE A 1014 39.67 -24.09 -14.11
C ILE A 1014 40.46 -23.85 -15.40
N VAL A 1015 41.65 -23.25 -15.27
CA VAL A 1015 42.58 -23.02 -16.37
C VAL A 1015 43.86 -23.79 -16.11
N GLU A 1016 44.18 -24.71 -17.02
CA GLU A 1016 45.33 -25.60 -16.96
C GLU A 1016 46.34 -25.27 -18.06
N ALA A 1017 47.61 -25.56 -17.76
CA ALA A 1017 48.72 -25.40 -18.68
C ALA A 1017 48.52 -26.23 -19.97
N PRO A 1018 49.03 -25.75 -21.13
CA PRO A 1018 49.17 -26.59 -22.32
C PRO A 1018 50.04 -27.81 -22.05
N ASN A 1019 49.77 -28.92 -22.72
CA ASN A 1019 50.59 -30.11 -22.59
C ASN A 1019 52.07 -29.83 -22.92
N GLY A 1020 52.99 -30.32 -22.09
CA GLY A 1020 54.44 -30.12 -22.25
C GLY A 1020 54.94 -28.71 -21.87
N LYS A 1021 54.10 -27.83 -21.34
CA LYS A 1021 54.51 -26.55 -20.75
C LYS A 1021 54.09 -26.47 -19.30
N TYR A 1022 54.86 -25.74 -18.50
CA TYR A 1022 54.60 -25.60 -17.07
C TYR A 1022 54.05 -24.22 -16.74
N TYR A 1023 52.78 -24.17 -16.33
CA TYR A 1023 52.14 -22.97 -15.81
C TYR A 1023 51.32 -23.30 -14.57
N VAL A 1024 51.26 -22.36 -13.63
CA VAL A 1024 50.48 -22.50 -12.41
C VAL A 1024 49.00 -22.62 -12.79
N LYS A 1025 48.37 -23.72 -12.36
CA LYS A 1025 46.94 -23.95 -12.55
C LYS A 1025 46.14 -22.87 -11.81
N LYS A 1026 45.12 -22.29 -12.45
CA LYS A 1026 44.23 -21.31 -11.80
C LYS A 1026 42.80 -21.82 -11.72
N VAL A 1027 42.17 -21.59 -10.58
CA VAL A 1027 40.78 -21.97 -10.29
C VAL A 1027 40.07 -20.75 -9.73
N GLY A 1028 38.86 -20.47 -10.21
CA GLY A 1028 38.08 -19.33 -9.72
C GLY A 1028 36.61 -19.43 -10.07
N THR A 1029 35.79 -18.56 -9.48
CA THR A 1029 34.38 -18.42 -9.85
C THR A 1029 34.22 -17.18 -10.73
N MET A 1030 33.69 -17.39 -11.93
CA MET A 1030 33.41 -16.32 -12.89
C MET A 1030 31.94 -15.97 -12.84
N ILE A 1031 31.62 -14.69 -12.71
CA ILE A 1031 30.25 -14.19 -12.75
C ILE A 1031 29.94 -13.78 -14.19
N ASN A 1032 28.91 -14.38 -14.78
CA ASN A 1032 28.44 -14.06 -16.13
C ASN A 1032 26.91 -14.09 -16.17
N LYS A 1033 26.31 -13.22 -16.98
CA LYS A 1033 24.86 -13.23 -17.25
C LYS A 1033 24.63 -13.49 -18.74
N PRO A 1034 23.47 -14.04 -19.13
CA PRO A 1034 23.11 -14.13 -20.53
C PRO A 1034 23.16 -12.76 -21.20
N SER A 1035 23.84 -12.67 -22.34
CA SER A 1035 24.18 -11.40 -22.98
C SER A 1035 23.99 -11.48 -24.49
N LYS A 1036 23.71 -10.35 -25.14
CA LYS A 1036 23.66 -10.28 -26.62
C LYS A 1036 25.05 -10.35 -27.26
N TYR A 1037 26.06 -9.92 -26.52
CA TYR A 1037 27.43 -9.75 -26.98
C TYR A 1037 28.39 -10.53 -26.10
N ASP A 1038 29.52 -10.92 -26.68
CA ASP A 1038 30.58 -11.65 -26.00
C ASP A 1038 31.13 -10.86 -24.80
N GLU A 1039 31.26 -11.52 -23.65
CA GLU A 1039 31.89 -10.99 -22.46
C GLU A 1039 33.30 -11.57 -22.32
N TYR A 1040 34.30 -10.71 -22.18
CA TYR A 1040 35.72 -11.08 -22.23
C TYR A 1040 36.32 -11.22 -20.83
N TYR A 1041 37.01 -12.32 -20.59
CA TYR A 1041 37.72 -12.63 -19.35
C TYR A 1041 39.18 -12.88 -19.66
N THR A 1042 40.05 -11.97 -19.23
CA THR A 1042 41.50 -12.13 -19.41
C THR A 1042 42.11 -12.78 -18.18
N ILE A 1043 42.77 -13.93 -18.35
CA ILE A 1043 43.42 -14.68 -17.27
C ILE A 1043 44.90 -14.82 -17.61
N ALA A 1044 45.76 -14.31 -16.73
CA ALA A 1044 47.19 -14.51 -16.82
C ALA A 1044 47.61 -15.77 -16.05
N LEU A 1045 48.39 -16.65 -16.66
CA LEU A 1045 49.02 -17.78 -16.00
C LEU A 1045 50.49 -17.47 -15.72
N ASP A 1046 50.91 -17.76 -14.50
CA ASP A 1046 52.30 -17.60 -14.06
C ASP A 1046 53.11 -18.84 -14.49
N LYS A 1047 54.40 -18.64 -14.81
CA LYS A 1047 55.27 -19.78 -15.14
C LYS A 1047 55.41 -20.70 -13.93
N ALA A 1048 55.50 -21.99 -14.21
CA ALA A 1048 55.71 -23.02 -13.20
C ALA A 1048 56.90 -23.90 -13.59
N THR A 1049 57.25 -24.81 -12.69
CA THR A 1049 58.37 -25.75 -12.85
C THR A 1049 57.94 -27.18 -12.50
N TYR A 1050 58.89 -28.09 -12.26
CA TYR A 1050 58.65 -29.49 -11.91
C TYR A 1050 59.42 -29.93 -10.67
N ILE A 1051 58.92 -30.98 -10.02
CA ILE A 1051 59.64 -31.77 -9.00
C ILE A 1051 59.74 -33.22 -9.48
N SER A 1052 60.90 -33.87 -9.31
CA SER A 1052 61.07 -35.29 -9.61
C SER A 1052 61.90 -36.02 -8.55
N GLY A 1053 61.69 -37.34 -8.46
CA GLY A 1053 62.38 -38.24 -7.53
C GLY A 1053 61.83 -39.66 -7.61
N SER A 1054 62.18 -40.49 -6.63
CA SER A 1054 61.77 -41.89 -6.55
C SER A 1054 61.07 -42.23 -5.24
N VAL A 1055 60.15 -43.20 -5.26
CA VAL A 1055 59.47 -43.70 -4.05
C VAL A 1055 59.94 -45.11 -3.73
N TYR A 1056 60.41 -45.32 -2.50
CA TYR A 1056 60.87 -46.60 -1.99
C TYR A 1056 60.02 -47.08 -0.81
N VAL A 1057 60.01 -48.39 -0.55
CA VAL A 1057 59.48 -49.00 0.66
C VAL A 1057 60.54 -49.89 1.30
N ALA A 1058 60.50 -50.02 2.63
CA ALA A 1058 61.47 -50.81 3.40
C ALA A 1058 62.94 -50.43 3.10
N GLY A 1059 63.18 -49.14 2.82
CA GLY A 1059 64.51 -48.54 2.67
C GLY A 1059 65.18 -48.69 1.31
N SER A 1060 64.72 -49.57 0.40
CA SER A 1060 65.38 -49.75 -0.91
C SER A 1060 64.54 -50.34 -2.05
N GLN A 1061 63.31 -50.80 -1.79
CA GLN A 1061 62.48 -51.40 -2.85
C GLN A 1061 61.67 -50.32 -3.58
N PRO A 1062 61.83 -50.13 -4.90
CA PRO A 1062 61.05 -49.14 -5.64
C PRO A 1062 59.56 -49.50 -5.65
N VAL A 1063 58.70 -48.50 -5.52
CA VAL A 1063 57.25 -48.69 -5.44
C VAL A 1063 56.59 -48.23 -6.72
N LYS A 1064 56.06 -49.17 -7.51
CA LYS A 1064 55.24 -48.88 -8.69
C LYS A 1064 53.85 -48.37 -8.30
N ASP A 1065 53.31 -47.42 -9.08
CA ASP A 1065 51.98 -46.87 -8.90
C ASP A 1065 51.76 -46.29 -7.48
N ALA A 1066 52.79 -45.72 -6.87
CA ALA A 1066 52.66 -44.91 -5.66
C ALA A 1066 52.04 -43.55 -6.03
N ASP A 1067 51.11 -43.07 -5.22
CA ASP A 1067 50.50 -41.76 -5.40
C ASP A 1067 51.45 -40.71 -4.83
N VAL A 1068 51.88 -39.76 -5.68
CA VAL A 1068 52.73 -38.63 -5.28
C VAL A 1068 51.99 -37.34 -5.57
N TRP A 1069 51.85 -36.44 -4.59
CA TRP A 1069 51.08 -35.21 -4.77
C TRP A 1069 51.57 -34.06 -3.89
N ILE A 1070 51.13 -32.86 -4.27
CA ILE A 1070 51.21 -31.65 -3.46
C ILE A 1070 49.79 -31.23 -3.13
N ASP A 1071 49.54 -31.01 -1.84
CA ASP A 1071 48.27 -30.50 -1.35
C ASP A 1071 48.39 -28.99 -1.09
N PHE A 1072 47.66 -28.20 -1.87
CA PHE A 1072 47.57 -26.74 -1.73
C PHE A 1072 46.36 -26.31 -0.88
N GLY A 1073 45.69 -27.25 -0.20
CA GLY A 1073 44.49 -27.00 0.60
C GLY A 1073 43.21 -26.80 -0.24
N ASN A 1074 43.35 -26.71 -1.56
CA ASN A 1074 42.23 -26.72 -2.51
C ASN A 1074 42.41 -27.89 -3.49
N PRO A 1075 41.54 -28.92 -3.45
CA PRO A 1075 41.65 -30.10 -4.30
C PRO A 1075 41.74 -29.81 -5.80
N ASP A 1076 41.14 -28.72 -6.29
CA ASP A 1076 41.23 -28.35 -7.71
C ASP A 1076 42.62 -27.83 -8.10
N LEU A 1077 43.36 -27.24 -7.15
CA LEU A 1077 44.73 -26.76 -7.34
C LEU A 1077 45.77 -27.86 -7.18
N ASN A 1078 45.43 -28.94 -6.46
CA ASN A 1078 46.34 -30.04 -6.19
C ASN A 1078 46.94 -30.62 -7.48
N ILE A 1079 48.20 -31.01 -7.37
CA ILE A 1079 48.99 -31.60 -8.43
C ILE A 1079 49.36 -32.99 -7.95
N SER A 1080 49.04 -34.00 -8.75
CA SER A 1080 49.34 -35.38 -8.43
C SER A 1080 49.87 -36.11 -9.64
N THR A 1081 50.73 -37.08 -9.39
CA THR A 1081 51.25 -38.02 -10.37
C THR A 1081 51.36 -39.41 -9.73
N LYS A 1082 51.69 -40.41 -10.54
CA LYS A 1082 52.03 -41.75 -10.04
C LYS A 1082 53.46 -42.08 -10.39
N THR A 1083 54.09 -42.89 -9.57
CA THR A 1083 55.37 -43.49 -9.93
C THR A 1083 55.21 -44.50 -11.06
N ASP A 1084 56.22 -44.57 -11.90
CA ASP A 1084 56.31 -45.53 -12.99
C ASP A 1084 56.74 -46.94 -12.51
N GLU A 1085 57.15 -47.81 -13.42
CA GLU A 1085 57.51 -49.20 -13.11
C GLU A 1085 58.77 -49.34 -12.26
N ILE A 1086 59.64 -48.34 -12.25
CA ILE A 1086 60.89 -48.32 -11.49
C ILE A 1086 60.81 -47.40 -10.27
N GLY A 1087 59.63 -46.87 -9.97
CA GLY A 1087 59.40 -46.04 -8.78
C GLY A 1087 59.67 -44.56 -8.98
N GLU A 1088 59.96 -44.09 -10.20
CA GLU A 1088 60.26 -42.68 -10.50
C GLU A 1088 58.99 -41.85 -10.77
N TYR A 1089 59.01 -40.57 -10.42
CA TYR A 1089 57.90 -39.64 -10.68
C TYR A 1089 58.34 -38.25 -11.14
N ILE A 1090 57.44 -37.56 -11.86
CA ILE A 1090 57.54 -36.12 -12.18
C ILE A 1090 56.21 -35.43 -11.84
N LEU A 1091 56.26 -34.44 -10.97
CA LEU A 1091 55.18 -33.51 -10.64
C LEU A 1091 55.34 -32.24 -11.48
N PRO A 1092 54.52 -32.02 -12.53
CA PRO A 1092 54.58 -30.83 -13.37
C PRO A 1092 53.76 -29.67 -12.78
N ASN A 1093 53.98 -28.43 -13.28
CA ASN A 1093 53.19 -27.24 -12.93
C ASN A 1093 53.33 -26.75 -11.47
N VAL A 1094 54.45 -27.06 -10.81
CA VAL A 1094 54.71 -26.61 -9.43
C VAL A 1094 55.08 -25.11 -9.43
N PRO A 1095 54.47 -24.26 -8.59
CA PRO A 1095 54.84 -22.86 -8.47
C PRO A 1095 56.34 -22.68 -8.21
N ILE A 1096 56.91 -21.57 -8.67
CA ILE A 1096 58.35 -21.27 -8.51
C ILE A 1096 58.54 -20.37 -7.30
N GLY A 1097 59.52 -20.67 -6.46
CA GLY A 1097 59.88 -19.82 -5.31
C GLY A 1097 58.99 -20.03 -4.09
N GLU A 1098 58.15 -21.06 -4.08
CA GLU A 1098 57.32 -21.44 -2.94
C GLU A 1098 57.87 -22.73 -2.28
N GLY A 1099 57.79 -22.79 -0.95
CA GLY A 1099 58.01 -24.03 -0.21
C GLY A 1099 56.77 -24.91 -0.31
N VAL A 1100 56.91 -26.13 -0.78
CA VAL A 1100 55.81 -27.10 -0.93
C VAL A 1100 56.16 -28.41 -0.23
N ILE A 1101 55.14 -29.10 0.28
CA ILE A 1101 55.31 -30.44 0.85
C ILE A 1101 54.88 -31.46 -0.20
N VAL A 1102 55.81 -32.32 -0.59
CA VAL A 1102 55.56 -33.44 -1.51
C VAL A 1102 55.24 -34.67 -0.68
N TYR A 1103 54.04 -35.22 -0.86
CA TYR A 1103 53.59 -36.43 -0.17
C TYR A 1103 53.68 -37.63 -1.09
N GLY A 1104 54.09 -38.78 -0.54
CA GLY A 1104 54.07 -40.07 -1.21
C GLY A 1104 53.31 -41.10 -0.38
N SER A 1105 52.40 -41.85 -0.99
CA SER A 1105 51.70 -42.94 -0.32
C SER A 1105 51.36 -44.06 -1.29
N LYS A 1106 51.17 -45.27 -0.77
CA LYS A 1106 50.71 -46.41 -1.55
C LYS A 1106 49.68 -47.20 -0.74
N HIS A 1107 48.47 -47.32 -1.27
CA HIS A 1107 47.52 -48.30 -0.74
C HIS A 1107 47.97 -49.72 -1.14
N SER A 1108 47.90 -50.64 -0.18
CA SER A 1108 48.06 -52.09 -0.36
C SER A 1108 46.88 -52.81 0.30
N ASP A 1109 46.41 -53.89 -0.34
CA ASP A 1109 45.36 -54.75 0.21
C ASP A 1109 45.91 -55.80 1.20
N GLU A 1110 47.23 -55.95 1.31
CA GLU A 1110 47.88 -57.03 2.08
C GLU A 1110 48.74 -56.53 3.27
N GLU A 1111 49.18 -55.28 3.22
CA GLU A 1111 50.12 -54.69 4.18
C GLU A 1111 49.75 -53.24 4.46
N THR A 1112 49.91 -52.81 5.72
CA THR A 1112 49.71 -51.41 6.10
C THR A 1112 50.97 -50.63 5.76
N ILE A 1113 50.88 -49.74 4.77
CA ILE A 1113 52.00 -48.89 4.33
C ILE A 1113 51.72 -47.46 4.78
N ILE A 1114 52.65 -46.87 5.52
CA ILE A 1114 52.64 -45.48 5.95
C ILE A 1114 53.40 -44.64 4.91
N GLY A 1115 52.75 -43.56 4.46
CA GLY A 1115 53.31 -42.57 3.56
C GLY A 1115 54.53 -41.83 4.12
N ASP A 1116 55.22 -41.12 3.25
CA ASP A 1116 56.31 -40.22 3.59
C ASP A 1116 56.07 -38.83 2.97
N SER A 1117 56.79 -37.82 3.44
CA SER A 1117 56.69 -36.46 2.92
C SER A 1117 58.03 -35.72 2.94
N ALA A 1118 58.26 -34.87 1.94
CA ALA A 1118 59.46 -34.05 1.83
C ALA A 1118 59.10 -32.57 1.64
N ASN A 1119 59.72 -31.69 2.43
CA ASN A 1119 59.65 -30.24 2.24
C ASN A 1119 60.61 -29.83 1.11
N VAL A 1120 60.08 -29.19 0.07
CA VAL A 1120 60.81 -28.85 -1.15
C VAL A 1120 60.65 -27.38 -1.47
N TYR A 1121 61.75 -26.72 -1.82
CA TYR A 1121 61.74 -25.38 -2.39
C TYR A 1121 62.12 -25.45 -3.86
N THR A 1122 61.30 -24.87 -4.74
CA THR A 1122 61.45 -24.94 -6.20
C THR A 1122 62.07 -23.67 -6.78
N THR A 1123 62.81 -23.81 -7.89
CA THR A 1123 63.38 -22.71 -8.69
C THR A 1123 62.98 -22.87 -10.16
N ASP A 1124 63.26 -21.88 -11.01
CA ASP A 1124 63.00 -21.95 -12.46
C ASP A 1124 63.55 -23.25 -13.11
N ALA A 1125 64.65 -23.80 -12.60
CA ALA A 1125 65.28 -25.02 -13.12
C ALA A 1125 64.56 -26.33 -12.71
N GLY A 1126 63.62 -26.27 -11.78
CA GLY A 1126 62.97 -27.43 -11.16
C GLY A 1126 63.78 -28.01 -10.01
N LYS A 1127 63.28 -29.09 -9.42
CA LYS A 1127 63.96 -29.81 -8.34
C LYS A 1127 63.90 -31.33 -8.58
N SER A 1128 65.06 -31.93 -8.79
CA SER A 1128 65.21 -33.38 -8.91
C SER A 1128 65.79 -33.99 -7.63
N GLY A 1129 65.65 -35.31 -7.47
CA GLY A 1129 66.20 -36.08 -6.35
C GLY A 1129 65.40 -35.92 -5.05
N VAL A 1130 64.09 -35.69 -5.15
CA VAL A 1130 63.19 -35.68 -4.00
C VAL A 1130 62.67 -37.10 -3.77
N ASP A 1131 63.45 -37.91 -3.06
CA ASP A 1131 63.08 -39.31 -2.82
C ASP A 1131 62.21 -39.45 -1.55
N LEU A 1132 61.27 -40.38 -1.57
CA LEU A 1132 60.30 -40.63 -0.50
C LEU A 1132 60.40 -42.09 -0.03
N PHE A 1133 60.41 -42.33 1.27
CA PHE A 1133 60.67 -43.64 1.89
C PHE A 1133 59.49 -44.11 2.75
N LEU A 1134 58.62 -44.90 2.14
CA LEU A 1134 57.43 -45.47 2.79
C LEU A 1134 57.81 -46.54 3.82
N THR A 1135 57.01 -46.62 4.89
CA THR A 1135 57.25 -47.54 6.03
C THR A 1135 56.17 -48.61 6.12
N VAL A 1136 56.54 -49.87 6.35
CA VAL A 1136 55.58 -50.96 6.61
C VAL A 1136 55.26 -51.02 8.10
N TYR A 1137 53.97 -51.03 8.43
CA TYR A 1137 53.46 -51.10 9.79
C TYR A 1137 52.76 -52.44 10.07
N ASN A 1138 53.13 -53.08 11.18
CA ASN A 1138 52.64 -54.43 11.54
C ASN A 1138 51.82 -54.47 12.84
N GLY A 1139 51.58 -53.34 13.50
CA GLY A 1139 50.85 -53.30 14.78
C GLY A 1139 49.35 -53.59 14.65
N MET A 1140 48.75 -53.23 13.52
CA MET A 1140 47.35 -53.49 13.16
C MET A 1140 47.15 -53.37 11.64
N ASP A 1141 46.10 -53.99 11.13
CA ASP A 1141 45.69 -53.92 9.73
C ASP A 1141 44.78 -52.70 9.51
N ILE A 1142 45.39 -51.64 8.97
CA ILE A 1142 44.75 -50.36 8.64
C ILE A 1142 44.54 -50.26 7.12
N THR A 1143 44.64 -51.35 6.35
CA THR A 1143 44.48 -51.30 4.88
C THR A 1143 43.12 -50.72 4.48
N LYS A 1144 42.11 -50.92 5.32
CA LYS A 1144 40.75 -50.40 5.14
C LYS A 1144 40.22 -49.82 6.46
N LEU A 1145 39.47 -48.72 6.37
CA LEU A 1145 38.67 -48.18 7.48
C LEU A 1145 37.20 -48.24 7.11
N LEU A 1146 36.41 -48.97 7.90
CA LEU A 1146 34.98 -49.23 7.63
C LEU A 1146 34.72 -49.68 6.18
N GLY A 1147 35.61 -50.51 5.63
CA GLY A 1147 35.51 -51.04 4.27
C GLY A 1147 35.99 -50.12 3.14
N PHE A 1148 36.44 -48.89 3.44
CA PHE A 1148 37.04 -48.00 2.46
C PHE A 1148 38.57 -48.18 2.42
N PRO A 1149 39.18 -48.35 1.23
CA PRO A 1149 40.64 -48.33 1.07
C PRO A 1149 41.21 -47.00 1.52
N VAL A 1150 42.24 -47.05 2.37
CA VAL A 1150 42.93 -45.84 2.85
C VAL A 1150 44.34 -45.75 2.29
N ASN A 1151 44.77 -44.51 2.07
CA ASN A 1151 46.15 -44.14 1.78
C ASN A 1151 46.67 -43.38 3.01
N LEU A 1152 47.52 -44.01 3.81
CA LEU A 1152 48.08 -43.38 5.01
C LEU A 1152 49.25 -42.46 4.65
N THR A 1153 49.34 -41.33 5.32
CA THR A 1153 50.44 -40.36 5.20
C THR A 1153 51.19 -40.15 6.50
N GLY A 1154 50.66 -40.62 7.63
CA GLY A 1154 51.34 -40.57 8.92
C GLY A 1154 50.65 -41.46 9.96
N LEU A 1155 51.43 -41.87 10.96
CA LEU A 1155 50.97 -42.69 12.07
C LEU A 1155 51.76 -42.31 13.33
N THR A 1156 51.07 -42.12 14.45
CA THR A 1156 51.68 -41.86 15.77
C THR A 1156 51.13 -42.86 16.78
N GLU A 1157 52.01 -43.61 17.45
CA GLU A 1157 51.61 -44.53 18.53
C GLU A 1157 51.40 -43.77 19.84
N GLU A 1158 50.34 -44.09 20.58
CA GLU A 1158 50.03 -43.52 21.88
C GLU A 1158 50.47 -44.45 23.03
N PRO A 1159 50.82 -43.90 24.21
CA PRO A 1159 51.31 -44.70 25.35
C PRO A 1159 50.34 -45.77 25.88
N ASN A 1160 49.05 -45.69 25.54
CA ASN A 1160 47.98 -46.60 25.93
C ASN A 1160 47.78 -47.78 24.94
N GLY A 1161 48.61 -47.89 23.90
CA GLY A 1161 48.45 -48.90 22.83
C GLY A 1161 47.44 -48.52 21.75
N GLY A 1162 46.85 -47.31 21.82
CA GLY A 1162 46.11 -46.70 20.73
C GLY A 1162 47.05 -46.08 19.69
N VAL A 1163 46.51 -45.79 18.51
CA VAL A 1163 47.26 -45.19 17.41
C VAL A 1163 46.47 -44.02 16.85
N LYS A 1164 47.13 -42.91 16.51
CA LYS A 1164 46.55 -41.81 15.72
C LYS A 1164 47.06 -41.90 14.29
N ILE A 1165 46.14 -41.85 13.34
CA ILE A 1165 46.48 -41.92 11.92
C ILE A 1165 46.11 -40.65 11.17
N LYS A 1166 46.91 -40.35 10.16
CA LYS A 1166 46.66 -39.34 9.15
C LYS A 1166 46.65 -40.01 7.77
N GLY A 1167 45.69 -39.67 6.94
CA GLY A 1167 45.55 -40.30 5.63
C GLY A 1167 44.38 -39.77 4.82
N THR A 1168 44.07 -40.49 3.74
CA THR A 1168 43.07 -40.07 2.76
C THR A 1168 42.25 -41.25 2.26
N ILE A 1169 41.01 -40.97 1.82
CA ILE A 1169 40.15 -41.89 1.07
C ILE A 1169 39.89 -41.28 -0.30
N LYS A 1170 40.23 -42.03 -1.36
CA LYS A 1170 40.11 -41.59 -2.77
C LYS A 1170 39.23 -42.50 -3.62
N LYS A 1171 38.82 -43.65 -3.09
CA LYS A 1171 38.03 -44.67 -3.83
C LYS A 1171 36.63 -44.79 -3.23
N PHE A 1172 35.64 -44.36 -4.00
CA PHE A 1172 34.22 -44.37 -3.59
C PHE A 1172 33.38 -45.24 -4.51
N LYS A 1173 32.48 -46.05 -3.94
CA LYS A 1173 31.53 -46.87 -4.70
C LYS A 1173 30.34 -46.00 -5.14
N LYS A 1174 30.04 -45.98 -6.44
CA LYS A 1174 28.82 -45.35 -6.98
C LYS A 1174 27.58 -46.19 -6.68
N ASN A 1175 26.42 -45.54 -6.58
CA ASN A 1175 25.11 -46.18 -6.48
C ASN A 1175 24.10 -45.54 -7.44
N ASN A 1176 22.81 -45.86 -7.32
CA ASN A 1176 21.76 -45.36 -8.23
C ASN A 1176 21.49 -43.84 -8.07
N LEU A 1177 21.82 -43.26 -6.92
CA LEU A 1177 21.56 -41.86 -6.58
C LEU A 1177 22.84 -41.01 -6.66
N PHE A 1178 23.97 -41.55 -6.19
CA PHE A 1178 25.20 -40.80 -5.98
C PHE A 1178 26.38 -41.42 -6.73
N GLU A 1179 27.12 -40.55 -7.40
CA GLU A 1179 28.41 -40.84 -8.04
C GLU A 1179 29.32 -39.64 -7.77
N VAL A 1180 30.61 -39.86 -7.51
CA VAL A 1180 31.54 -38.74 -7.32
C VAL A 1180 31.60 -37.85 -8.56
N PHE A 1181 31.78 -36.53 -8.39
CA PHE A 1181 31.72 -35.59 -9.51
C PHE A 1181 32.85 -35.84 -10.52
N ASP A 1182 34.06 -35.96 -9.98
CA ASP A 1182 35.28 -36.33 -10.69
C ASP A 1182 36.10 -37.23 -9.77
N SER A 1183 36.42 -38.45 -10.22
CA SER A 1183 37.16 -39.43 -9.42
C SER A 1183 38.62 -39.02 -9.17
N THR A 1184 39.14 -38.05 -9.91
CA THR A 1184 40.53 -37.56 -9.76
C THR A 1184 40.66 -36.52 -8.65
N THR A 1185 39.58 -35.78 -8.35
CA THR A 1185 39.55 -34.74 -7.31
C THR A 1185 38.71 -35.13 -6.10
N ALA A 1186 37.97 -36.24 -6.17
CA ALA A 1186 37.26 -36.84 -5.04
C ALA A 1186 38.25 -37.43 -4.02
N ILE A 1187 38.66 -36.61 -3.07
CA ILE A 1187 39.58 -36.95 -1.98
C ILE A 1187 38.95 -36.47 -0.68
N LEU A 1188 38.94 -37.33 0.33
CA LEU A 1188 38.59 -36.96 1.71
C LEU A 1188 39.78 -37.24 2.61
N ASN A 1189 40.34 -36.20 3.21
CA ASN A 1189 41.45 -36.25 4.14
C ASN A 1189 40.94 -36.45 5.57
N PHE A 1190 41.73 -37.13 6.38
CA PHE A 1190 41.49 -37.25 7.81
C PHE A 1190 42.80 -37.13 8.57
N THR A 1191 42.78 -36.36 9.65
CA THR A 1191 43.95 -36.10 10.50
C THR A 1191 43.65 -36.44 11.96
N ASP A 1192 44.66 -36.94 12.67
CA ASP A 1192 44.60 -37.29 14.10
C ASP A 1192 43.46 -38.24 14.50
N ILE A 1193 43.08 -39.16 13.61
CA ILE A 1193 42.01 -40.12 13.89
C ILE A 1193 42.50 -41.21 14.83
N PRO A 1194 41.91 -41.35 16.04
CA PRO A 1194 42.30 -42.38 16.98
C PRO A 1194 41.68 -43.73 16.58
N ILE A 1195 42.53 -44.75 16.52
CA ILE A 1195 42.18 -46.13 16.24
C ILE A 1195 42.76 -47.06 17.31
N GLN A 1196 42.14 -48.24 17.45
CA GLN A 1196 42.54 -49.28 18.39
C GLN A 1196 42.47 -50.68 17.75
N PRO A 1197 43.20 -51.67 18.29
CA PRO A 1197 43.13 -53.04 17.81
C PRO A 1197 41.71 -53.61 17.93
N GLY A 1198 41.14 -54.03 16.81
CA GLY A 1198 39.83 -54.64 16.75
C GLY A 1198 39.80 -56.09 17.23
N THR A 1199 38.59 -56.61 17.38
CA THR A 1199 38.36 -57.98 17.85
C THR A 1199 38.66 -59.05 16.80
N ASN A 1200 38.54 -58.68 15.52
CA ASN A 1200 38.83 -59.56 14.39
C ASN A 1200 40.29 -59.43 13.95
N LYS A 1201 40.91 -60.56 13.59
CA LYS A 1201 42.29 -60.61 13.07
C LYS A 1201 42.30 -61.03 11.61
N ASN A 1202 43.25 -60.49 10.85
CA ASN A 1202 43.50 -60.90 9.48
C ASN A 1202 44.21 -62.28 9.43
N PRO A 1203 44.39 -62.90 8.25
CA PRO A 1203 45.05 -64.21 8.11
C PRO A 1203 46.49 -64.28 8.63
N LYS A 1204 47.17 -63.13 8.81
CA LYS A 1204 48.52 -63.01 9.39
C LYS A 1204 48.49 -62.90 10.93
N GLY A 1205 47.31 -62.97 11.56
CA GLY A 1205 47.13 -62.84 13.00
C GLY A 1205 47.18 -61.39 13.54
N ILE A 1206 47.20 -60.40 12.64
CA ILE A 1206 47.23 -58.97 12.97
C ILE A 1206 45.79 -58.47 13.14
N PRO A 1207 45.46 -57.74 14.23
CA PRO A 1207 44.11 -57.22 14.45
C PRO A 1207 43.75 -56.16 13.42
N TYR A 1208 42.52 -56.18 12.90
CA TYR A 1208 41.97 -55.09 12.07
C TYR A 1208 41.82 -53.82 12.90
N ALA A 1209 42.10 -52.66 12.31
CA ALA A 1209 41.90 -51.38 12.98
C ALA A 1209 40.41 -51.05 13.16
N GLU A 1210 40.03 -50.68 14.38
CA GLU A 1210 38.69 -50.16 14.71
C GLU A 1210 38.80 -48.69 15.16
N LEU A 1211 37.79 -47.88 14.84
CA LEU A 1211 37.74 -46.47 15.28
C LEU A 1211 37.50 -46.40 16.78
N SER A 1212 38.34 -45.67 17.51
CA SER A 1212 38.16 -45.48 18.95
C SER A 1212 36.94 -44.61 19.27
N ASN A 1213 36.65 -43.62 18.40
CA ASN A 1213 35.49 -42.71 18.51
C ASN A 1213 34.76 -42.58 17.15
N PRO A 1214 33.68 -43.35 16.89
CA PRO A 1214 32.83 -43.14 15.71
C PRO A 1214 31.87 -41.95 15.91
N PRO A 1215 31.44 -41.23 14.85
CA PRO A 1215 31.81 -41.39 13.44
C PRO A 1215 33.16 -40.77 13.08
N LEU A 1216 33.79 -41.24 11.99
CA LEU A 1216 34.99 -40.58 11.43
C LEU A 1216 34.57 -39.25 10.79
N ILE A 1217 35.26 -38.18 11.18
CA ILE A 1217 35.07 -36.82 10.67
C ILE A 1217 36.22 -36.53 9.70
N PHE A 1218 35.89 -36.11 8.49
CA PHE A 1218 36.89 -35.71 7.51
C PHE A 1218 37.24 -34.22 7.65
N ASP A 1219 38.43 -33.87 7.18
CA ASP A 1219 38.95 -32.49 7.23
C ASP A 1219 38.16 -31.58 6.26
N GLU A 1220 37.58 -32.14 5.19
CA GLU A 1220 36.77 -31.39 4.23
C GLU A 1220 35.34 -31.13 4.73
N ALA A 1221 34.94 -29.85 4.65
CA ALA A 1221 33.57 -29.43 4.94
C ALA A 1221 32.53 -29.97 3.92
N SER A 1222 32.96 -30.30 2.69
CA SER A 1222 32.07 -30.85 1.66
C SER A 1222 32.80 -31.61 0.55
N MET A 1223 32.08 -32.49 -0.15
CA MET A 1223 32.54 -33.28 -1.29
C MET A 1223 31.65 -33.07 -2.52
N GLU A 1224 32.23 -32.87 -3.71
CA GLU A 1224 31.45 -32.73 -4.95
C GLU A 1224 30.97 -34.09 -5.49
N LEU A 1225 29.69 -34.18 -5.85
CA LEU A 1225 29.07 -35.38 -6.40
C LEU A 1225 27.94 -35.12 -7.38
N LYS A 1226 27.56 -36.14 -8.13
CA LYS A 1226 26.42 -36.17 -9.05
C LYS A 1226 25.23 -36.86 -8.39
N VAL A 1227 24.10 -36.17 -8.37
CA VAL A 1227 22.80 -36.74 -7.98
C VAL A 1227 22.06 -37.20 -9.23
N TYR A 1228 21.53 -38.41 -9.22
CA TYR A 1228 20.90 -39.07 -10.37
C TYR A 1228 21.79 -39.09 -11.62
N LYS A 1229 23.13 -39.09 -11.44
CA LYS A 1229 24.14 -39.04 -12.51
C LYS A 1229 24.03 -37.79 -13.43
N LYS A 1230 23.23 -36.80 -13.05
CA LYS A 1230 22.90 -35.64 -13.91
C LYS A 1230 23.17 -34.30 -13.22
N TYR A 1231 22.84 -34.19 -11.93
CA TYR A 1231 22.88 -32.91 -11.23
C TYR A 1231 24.16 -32.80 -10.42
N GLY A 1232 24.98 -31.79 -10.72
CA GLY A 1232 26.15 -31.47 -9.89
C GLY A 1232 25.72 -30.95 -8.53
N SER A 1233 26.34 -31.46 -7.47
CA SER A 1233 25.94 -31.19 -6.09
C SER A 1233 27.13 -31.26 -5.14
N LYS A 1234 26.94 -30.78 -3.92
CA LYS A 1234 27.89 -30.88 -2.81
C LYS A 1234 27.26 -31.63 -1.65
N LEU A 1235 27.99 -32.59 -1.07
CA LEU A 1235 27.64 -33.30 0.15
C LEU A 1235 28.45 -32.77 1.31
N GLY A 1236 27.80 -32.27 2.35
CA GLY A 1236 28.43 -31.70 3.55
C GLY A 1236 27.75 -30.40 3.99
N ASP A 1237 28.08 -29.91 5.19
CA ASP A 1237 27.68 -28.57 5.64
C ASP A 1237 28.73 -27.96 6.60
N VAL A 1238 28.68 -26.64 6.79
CA VAL A 1238 29.62 -25.87 7.64
C VAL A 1238 29.58 -26.24 9.12
N SER A 1239 28.51 -26.90 9.59
CA SER A 1239 28.35 -27.28 11.01
C SER A 1239 28.83 -28.70 11.31
N SER A 1240 28.85 -29.57 10.30
CA SER A 1240 28.98 -31.01 10.47
C SER A 1240 29.96 -31.69 9.53
N GLY A 1241 30.37 -31.04 8.44
CA GLY A 1241 31.29 -31.57 7.43
C GLY A 1241 30.77 -32.84 6.74
N VAL A 1242 31.68 -33.58 6.12
CA VAL A 1242 31.43 -34.95 5.67
C VAL A 1242 31.76 -35.91 6.81
N ARG A 1243 30.87 -36.86 7.11
CA ARG A 1243 31.08 -37.86 8.17
C ARG A 1243 30.86 -39.28 7.67
N MET A 1244 31.68 -40.21 8.14
CA MET A 1244 31.53 -41.64 7.88
C MET A 1244 31.01 -42.35 9.13
N TYR A 1245 29.83 -42.98 8.99
CA TYR A 1245 29.19 -43.75 10.04
C TYR A 1245 29.34 -45.25 9.76
N GLU A 1246 29.40 -46.06 10.80
CA GLU A 1246 29.29 -47.51 10.67
C GLU A 1246 27.84 -47.92 10.35
N ALA A 1247 27.65 -48.85 9.41
CA ALA A 1247 26.36 -49.35 8.97
C ALA A 1247 26.16 -50.87 9.27
N GLY A 1248 27.05 -51.45 10.07
CA GLY A 1248 27.07 -52.88 10.43
C GLY A 1248 28.00 -53.73 9.54
N THR A 1249 28.47 -54.88 10.06
CA THR A 1249 29.36 -55.83 9.36
C THR A 1249 30.65 -55.21 8.80
N GLY A 1250 31.25 -54.23 9.51
CA GLY A 1250 32.51 -53.60 9.09
C GLY A 1250 32.40 -52.67 7.87
N SER A 1251 31.19 -52.27 7.47
CA SER A 1251 30.93 -51.36 6.35
C SER A 1251 30.54 -49.96 6.83
N GLY A 1252 31.10 -48.93 6.19
CA GLY A 1252 30.81 -47.52 6.45
C GLY A 1252 29.89 -46.88 5.40
N VAL A 1253 29.22 -45.81 5.80
CA VAL A 1253 28.37 -44.98 4.93
C VAL A 1253 28.70 -43.51 5.16
N LEU A 1254 28.98 -42.78 4.07
CA LEU A 1254 29.11 -41.33 4.08
C LEU A 1254 27.74 -40.67 4.23
N LYS A 1255 27.61 -39.75 5.18
CA LYS A 1255 26.39 -38.95 5.40
C LYS A 1255 26.72 -37.47 5.46
N GLY A 1256 25.81 -36.66 4.94
CA GLY A 1256 25.87 -35.20 4.93
C GLY A 1256 24.63 -34.61 4.25
N LYS A 1257 24.43 -33.29 4.35
CA LYS A 1257 23.39 -32.60 3.57
C LYS A 1257 23.83 -32.50 2.12
N VAL A 1258 22.89 -32.61 1.19
CA VAL A 1258 23.16 -32.50 -0.25
C VAL A 1258 22.60 -31.20 -0.78
N PHE A 1259 23.46 -30.38 -1.37
CA PHE A 1259 23.11 -29.13 -2.05
C PHE A 1259 23.29 -29.29 -3.56
N VAL A 1260 22.22 -29.13 -4.34
CA VAL A 1260 22.28 -29.20 -5.81
C VAL A 1260 22.64 -27.83 -6.37
N ASN A 1261 23.71 -27.77 -7.18
CA ASN A 1261 24.19 -26.51 -7.76
C ASN A 1261 23.18 -26.00 -8.80
N ALA A 1262 22.90 -24.69 -8.78
CA ALA A 1262 22.02 -24.04 -9.76
C ALA A 1262 22.52 -24.22 -11.22
N SER A 1263 23.83 -24.33 -11.43
CA SER A 1263 24.45 -24.63 -12.73
C SER A 1263 24.13 -26.03 -13.28
N SER A 1264 23.40 -26.83 -12.51
CA SER A 1264 22.91 -28.16 -12.93
C SER A 1264 21.59 -28.10 -13.71
N PHE A 1265 20.98 -26.93 -13.86
CA PHE A 1265 19.71 -26.74 -14.56
C PHE A 1265 19.92 -25.97 -15.88
N ASN A 1266 19.25 -26.42 -16.95
CA ASN A 1266 19.22 -25.75 -18.25
C ASN A 1266 17.92 -24.93 -18.38
N THR A 1267 18.01 -23.73 -18.96
CA THR A 1267 16.88 -22.83 -19.25
C THR A 1267 16.06 -23.25 -20.46
N GLN A 1268 16.66 -24.01 -21.37
CA GLN A 1268 15.92 -24.66 -22.44
C GLN A 1268 15.23 -25.87 -21.82
N GLY A 1269 13.96 -25.70 -21.43
CA GLY A 1269 13.10 -26.80 -21.02
C GLY A 1269 13.23 -27.96 -22.01
N SER A 1270 13.33 -29.17 -21.48
CA SER A 1270 13.33 -30.42 -22.26
C SER A 1270 12.13 -30.52 -23.19
#